data_AF-A0A2N2F434-F1
#
_entry.id   AF-A0A2N2F434-F1
#
_cell.length_a   1.000
_cell.length_b   1.000
_cell.length_c   1.000
_cell.angle_alpha   90.00
_cell.angle_beta   90.00
_cell.angle_gamma   90.00
#
_symmetry.space_group_name_H-M   'P 1'
#
loop_
_entity.id
_entity.type
_entity.pdbx_description
1 polymer ?
#
loop_
_entity_poly.entity_id
_entity_poly.type
_entity_poly.pdbx_seq_one_letter_code
_entity_poly.pdbx_strand_id
1 'polypeptide(L)'
;MNKGSIYFKILVFSLITVFSVVFFAKNVEAWNGCCSPSSQWSGTLWNGCCYSGGGGNNCCSLGDAIASGCEGLIPCPNCVPDDPPCEECTLGNCPAPLTNTGDPAYRLSNYRSCQNGQYCDDGWKYGDCYETPSPQPTSSIQIFPTGNPTQLGCTSSTHTGIEVNNPIRMVSTHTDPDGSSDIEAIYIWLKIDGAIPNTPQYIDLDSSSGQTGRTYTRNSYGFMMHREGANWVPYIPSLVGGGNDKWIKATYGGGRFAIKGPSSQDMVFVQVNGVSEAGNSVNFDFNLDFRNISEVNRVIEGSYNIFVMANDVFGFTPYDNYGPGVTKIGDYFNPEQIRFYQNWTDSNRDWVKDFTPPVVNAVNSEVTGPTKIKFSWNIGDLLGIFGLVGNTYLSDGVTESENITQVVLTSDGNKTVVTPYLPQPQGNSTIGHMSNGYIARAVNVGGVSKNGSLEMNVGGNREGSLLYYVTAFDNACNYNQSYSLYNLEGWIITYGGLMYSSTGVDFAVKNVEDPALWNPVALLNKISPAMADLSTELYGTGLSNPTVLTKSNTTKSFSVSPFKAYRTVDFYSDVKNTFERREVGISGVQRLNPNTSTLTGSLGAGGIKVLDRSGNLTVGDANPFVCNGKGLFFVSGNLVVNNKILNSNYNHDACIFVVAGNVVINPGANSSGGSVGYDEINAYILTNGSVTLNTDPTFDGLYVSGGIQSLGGIFVDRYLGLNYRNTHPLLVVNHHSKYGIFSSTLIGNPIDMVKVEVGFKPF
;
A
#
# COMPACT_ATOMS: atom_id res chain seq x y z
N MET A 1 -35.82 -20.70 -6.81
CA MET A 1 -35.77 -22.19 -6.83
C MET A 1 -34.41 -22.63 -7.36
N ASN A 2 -34.08 -23.93 -7.21
CA ASN A 2 -32.75 -24.54 -7.39
C ASN A 2 -31.67 -24.06 -6.40
N LYS A 3 -30.71 -24.96 -6.15
CA LYS A 3 -29.64 -24.87 -5.15
C LYS A 3 -28.30 -25.14 -5.84
N GLY A 4 -27.21 -24.59 -5.30
CA GLY A 4 -25.85 -25.05 -5.56
C GLY A 4 -25.02 -24.89 -4.29
N SER A 5 -24.57 -26.00 -3.71
CA SER A 5 -23.70 -25.99 -2.52
C SER A 5 -22.24 -25.85 -2.92
N ILE A 6 -21.46 -25.08 -2.15
CA ILE A 6 -19.99 -25.15 -2.14
C ILE A 6 -19.54 -25.45 -0.71
N TYR A 7 -18.39 -26.14 -0.60
CA TYR A 7 -17.89 -26.77 0.62
C TYR A 7 -17.34 -25.76 1.65
N PHE A 8 -17.40 -26.16 2.92
CA PHE A 8 -16.53 -25.62 3.97
C PHE A 8 -15.80 -26.79 4.66
N LYS A 9 -14.50 -26.64 4.96
CA LYS A 9 -13.70 -27.67 5.62
C LYS A 9 -12.55 -27.09 6.46
N ILE A 10 -12.48 -27.55 7.72
CA ILE A 10 -11.26 -27.87 8.49
C ILE A 10 -10.51 -26.73 9.25
N LEU A 11 -9.94 -27.16 10.39
CA LEU A 11 -8.89 -26.54 11.25
C LEU A 11 -9.24 -25.39 12.20
N VAL A 12 -9.80 -25.78 13.35
CA VAL A 12 -9.24 -25.59 14.70
C VAL A 12 -7.86 -24.91 14.79
N PHE A 13 -7.73 -23.88 15.63
CA PHE A 13 -6.66 -23.80 16.64
C PHE A 13 -7.07 -22.93 17.86
N SER A 14 -6.37 -23.13 18.98
CA SER A 14 -6.73 -22.63 20.31
C SER A 14 -6.15 -21.25 20.65
N LEU A 15 -6.85 -20.47 21.48
CA LEU A 15 -6.25 -19.42 22.29
C LEU A 15 -6.74 -19.51 23.74
N ILE A 16 -5.82 -19.52 24.71
CA ILE A 16 -6.06 -19.38 26.15
C ILE A 16 -5.11 -18.31 26.64
N THR A 17 -5.57 -17.37 27.47
CA THR A 17 -4.72 -16.27 27.96
C THR A 17 -5.06 -15.89 29.40
N VAL A 18 -4.10 -16.17 30.29
CA VAL A 18 -3.75 -15.47 31.55
C VAL A 18 -4.87 -15.07 32.53
N PHE A 19 -4.74 -15.59 33.75
CA PHE A 19 -4.83 -14.78 34.97
C PHE A 19 -3.63 -15.10 35.88
N SER A 20 -3.36 -14.27 36.90
CA SER A 20 -2.23 -14.37 37.83
C SER A 20 -2.65 -13.90 39.23
N VAL A 21 -1.71 -13.83 40.20
CA VAL A 21 -1.85 -13.22 41.56
C VAL A 21 -2.56 -14.13 42.60
N VAL A 22 -2.09 -14.39 43.85
CA VAL A 22 -0.76 -14.23 44.51
C VAL A 22 -0.69 -14.89 45.93
N PHE A 23 0.51 -15.25 46.44
CA PHE A 23 0.89 -15.61 47.85
C PHE A 23 0.26 -16.91 48.47
N PHE A 24 0.71 -17.53 49.59
CA PHE A 24 1.59 -17.12 50.74
C PHE A 24 2.31 -18.33 51.44
N ALA A 25 3.50 -18.07 52.02
CA ALA A 25 4.09 -18.62 53.29
C ALA A 25 4.52 -20.11 53.52
N LYS A 26 5.82 -20.26 53.93
CA LYS A 26 6.38 -21.07 55.08
C LYS A 26 6.33 -22.63 55.03
N ASN A 27 7.22 -23.42 55.66
CA ASN A 27 8.48 -23.19 56.42
C ASN A 27 9.27 -24.53 56.63
N VAL A 28 10.60 -24.48 56.88
CA VAL A 28 11.40 -25.37 57.81
C VAL A 28 11.48 -26.89 57.47
N GLU A 29 12.63 -27.60 57.45
CA GLU A 29 14.08 -27.31 57.68
C GLU A 29 14.96 -28.27 56.80
N ALA A 30 16.23 -28.70 57.00
CA ALA A 30 17.17 -28.76 58.14
C ALA A 30 18.68 -28.80 57.72
N TRP A 31 19.57 -29.15 58.66
CA TRP A 31 21.03 -29.46 58.57
C TRP A 31 21.36 -30.80 57.85
N ASN A 32 22.60 -31.24 57.49
CA ASN A 32 24.02 -30.77 57.50
C ASN A 32 24.84 -31.65 56.48
N GLY A 33 26.16 -31.55 56.22
CA GLY A 33 27.22 -30.62 56.65
C GLY A 33 28.66 -31.27 56.68
N CYS A 34 29.72 -30.45 56.57
CA CYS A 34 31.17 -30.74 56.78
C CYS A 34 32.01 -31.54 55.74
N CYS A 35 33.34 -31.46 55.91
CA CYS A 35 34.40 -31.63 54.90
C CYS A 35 35.20 -32.96 54.93
N SER A 36 36.06 -33.10 53.90
CA SER A 36 37.36 -33.80 53.82
C SER A 36 37.46 -35.27 53.32
N PRO A 37 38.56 -35.65 52.62
CA PRO A 37 38.72 -36.94 51.94
C PRO A 37 39.80 -37.87 52.53
N SER A 38 39.83 -39.15 52.12
CA SER A 38 41.05 -39.99 52.17
C SER A 38 41.00 -41.29 51.34
N SER A 39 42.06 -41.52 50.54
CA SER A 39 42.62 -42.85 50.19
C SER A 39 41.75 -43.83 49.34
N GLN A 40 42.24 -44.91 48.70
CA GLN A 40 43.57 -45.53 48.53
C GLN A 40 43.82 -45.91 47.04
N TRP A 41 45.05 -46.31 46.69
CA TRP A 41 45.39 -47.04 45.45
C TRP A 41 46.25 -48.28 45.76
N SER A 42 46.05 -49.35 45.00
CA SER A 42 46.89 -50.57 44.91
C SER A 42 46.56 -51.23 43.56
N GLY A 43 47.42 -51.86 42.76
CA GLY A 43 48.84 -52.25 42.77
C GLY A 43 49.09 -52.90 41.37
N THR A 44 50.20 -53.57 41.02
CA THR A 44 51.44 -53.87 41.76
C THR A 44 52.50 -54.43 40.78
N LEU A 45 53.80 -54.11 40.98
CA LEU A 45 55.00 -54.80 40.44
C LEU A 45 55.19 -54.72 38.89
N TRP A 46 56.39 -54.80 38.28
CA TRP A 46 57.81 -54.95 38.66
C TRP A 46 58.66 -54.52 37.42
N ASN A 47 59.98 -54.26 37.38
CA ASN A 47 61.12 -54.09 38.31
C ASN A 47 62.24 -53.35 37.48
N GLY A 48 63.37 -52.83 37.97
CA GLY A 48 63.97 -52.68 39.31
C GLY A 48 65.42 -52.15 39.19
N CYS A 49 66.02 -51.69 40.32
CA CYS A 49 67.41 -51.16 40.46
C CYS A 49 67.70 -49.79 39.76
N CYS A 50 68.52 -48.89 40.31
CA CYS A 50 69.34 -48.89 41.55
C CYS A 50 69.65 -47.45 42.06
N TYR A 51 69.96 -47.31 43.37
CA TYR A 51 70.71 -46.21 44.06
C TYR A 51 70.29 -44.73 43.84
N SER A 52 69.72 -44.06 44.84
CA SER A 52 70.40 -43.22 45.89
C SER A 52 70.74 -41.79 45.43
N GLY A 53 70.70 -40.75 46.27
CA GLY A 53 70.32 -40.64 47.67
C GLY A 53 70.75 -39.26 48.21
N GLY A 54 69.87 -38.53 48.89
CA GLY A 54 70.08 -37.09 49.15
C GLY A 54 69.39 -36.55 50.39
N GLY A 55 70.06 -36.65 51.53
CA GLY A 55 69.73 -35.93 52.76
C GLY A 55 70.93 -35.94 53.70
N GLY A 56 71.34 -34.82 54.29
CA GLY A 56 70.86 -33.44 54.14
C GLY A 56 71.54 -32.54 55.19
N ASN A 57 71.08 -31.27 55.30
CA ASN A 57 71.44 -30.30 56.35
C ASN A 57 72.94 -29.87 56.33
N ASN A 58 73.31 -28.59 56.27
CA ASN A 58 72.84 -27.46 57.08
C ASN A 58 73.21 -26.09 56.48
N CYS A 59 72.58 -25.05 57.03
CA CYS A 59 73.08 -23.69 57.27
C CYS A 59 74.31 -23.17 56.47
N CYS A 60 74.10 -22.16 55.62
CA CYS A 60 74.30 -20.75 56.02
C CYS A 60 73.85 -19.76 54.91
N SER A 61 73.67 -18.48 55.28
CA SER A 61 73.36 -17.38 54.38
C SER A 61 74.60 -16.84 53.65
N LEU A 62 74.41 -16.13 52.53
CA LEU A 62 75.50 -15.38 51.88
C LEU A 62 76.10 -14.33 52.83
N GLY A 63 77.42 -14.15 52.78
CA GLY A 63 78.15 -13.14 53.57
C GLY A 63 79.67 -13.22 53.46
N ASP A 64 80.22 -12.59 52.42
CA ASP A 64 81.60 -12.06 52.27
C ASP A 64 82.86 -12.96 52.33
N ALA A 65 83.91 -12.41 51.69
CA ALA A 65 85.35 -12.58 51.93
C ALA A 65 86.07 -13.90 51.62
N ILE A 66 86.73 -13.89 50.45
CA ILE A 66 88.16 -14.26 50.22
C ILE A 66 88.97 -14.72 51.46
N ALA A 67 89.51 -15.95 51.43
CA ALA A 67 90.95 -16.23 51.67
C ALA A 67 91.36 -17.72 51.58
N SER A 68 92.54 -17.96 51.00
CA SER A 68 93.52 -19.05 51.25
C SER A 68 93.09 -20.40 51.87
N GLY A 69 93.24 -21.46 51.08
CA GLY A 69 94.28 -22.49 51.34
C GLY A 69 93.96 -23.66 52.30
N CYS A 70 93.85 -24.86 51.72
CA CYS A 70 94.21 -26.13 52.37
C CYS A 70 94.98 -26.99 51.35
N GLU A 71 96.24 -27.33 51.65
CA GLU A 71 97.07 -28.17 50.81
C GLU A 71 97.00 -29.66 51.22
N GLY A 72 97.07 -30.54 50.22
CA GLY A 72 97.62 -31.88 50.36
C GLY A 72 96.73 -32.98 50.95
N LEU A 73 96.34 -33.94 50.10
CA LEU A 73 96.53 -35.37 50.38
C LEU A 73 96.74 -36.16 49.06
N ILE A 74 97.49 -37.25 49.18
CA ILE A 74 98.17 -38.04 48.12
C ILE A 74 97.19 -38.76 47.15
N PRO A 75 97.55 -39.03 45.87
CA PRO A 75 96.58 -39.22 44.78
C PRO A 75 96.12 -40.66 44.51
N CYS A 76 94.97 -40.78 43.82
CA CYS A 76 94.47 -42.03 43.25
C CYS A 76 95.07 -42.31 41.85
N PRO A 77 95.72 -43.46 41.61
CA PRO A 77 96.25 -43.82 40.30
C PRO A 77 95.20 -44.56 39.44
N ASN A 78 94.41 -43.83 38.65
CA ASN A 78 93.80 -44.28 37.37
C ASN A 78 92.92 -43.15 36.77
N CYS A 79 93.46 -42.38 35.83
CA CYS A 79 92.70 -41.46 34.98
C CYS A 79 93.16 -41.65 33.53
N VAL A 80 92.24 -42.03 32.64
CA VAL A 80 92.49 -42.26 31.20
C VAL A 80 91.17 -42.10 30.44
N PRO A 81 91.16 -41.39 29.29
CA PRO A 81 91.62 -40.01 29.12
C PRO A 81 90.49 -39.03 29.50
N ASP A 82 90.60 -37.74 29.14
CA ASP A 82 89.46 -36.83 29.17
C ASP A 82 88.38 -37.27 28.15
N ASP A 83 87.10 -37.21 28.54
CA ASP A 83 85.99 -37.23 27.57
C ASP A 83 86.07 -35.98 26.67
N PRO A 84 85.75 -36.09 25.37
CA PRO A 84 85.80 -34.94 24.47
C PRO A 84 84.78 -33.87 24.91
N PRO A 85 85.11 -32.57 24.78
CA PRO A 85 84.19 -31.51 25.18
C PRO A 85 82.90 -31.57 24.35
N CYS A 86 81.76 -31.33 25.01
CA CYS A 86 80.45 -31.29 24.37
C CYS A 86 80.42 -30.28 23.21
N GLU A 87 80.34 -30.79 21.98
CA GLU A 87 80.02 -29.98 20.80
C GLU A 87 78.50 -29.77 20.74
N GLU A 88 78.04 -28.65 21.31
CA GLU A 88 76.70 -28.14 21.05
C GLU A 88 76.49 -27.91 19.55
N CYS A 89 75.37 -28.38 19.00
CA CYS A 89 75.09 -28.18 17.59
C CYS A 89 74.80 -26.71 17.29
N THR A 90 75.27 -26.24 16.13
CA THR A 90 74.94 -24.91 15.61
C THR A 90 73.67 -25.02 14.77
N LEU A 91 72.64 -24.27 15.17
CA LEU A 91 71.40 -24.14 14.40
C LEU A 91 71.67 -23.45 13.07
N GLY A 92 71.25 -24.05 11.96
CA GLY A 92 71.29 -23.41 10.64
C GLY A 92 70.36 -22.19 10.56
N ASN A 93 70.60 -21.30 9.60
CA ASN A 93 69.70 -20.17 9.34
C ASN A 93 68.32 -20.66 8.88
N CYS A 94 67.28 -19.85 9.11
CA CYS A 94 65.97 -20.07 8.50
C CYS A 94 66.06 -20.07 6.96
N PRO A 95 65.28 -20.91 6.27
CA PRO A 95 65.16 -20.86 4.82
C PRO A 95 64.37 -19.60 4.42
N ALA A 96 64.88 -18.83 3.47
CA ALA A 96 64.18 -17.65 2.96
C ALA A 96 62.80 -18.04 2.39
N PRO A 97 61.74 -17.23 2.59
CA PRO A 97 61.75 -15.87 3.13
C PRO A 97 61.72 -15.76 4.67
N LEU A 98 61.73 -16.87 5.42
CA LEU A 98 61.72 -16.85 6.89
C LEU A 98 63.03 -16.28 7.45
N THR A 99 62.94 -15.54 8.56
CA THR A 99 64.08 -14.88 9.22
C THR A 99 64.40 -15.50 10.58
N ASN A 100 65.65 -15.34 11.04
CA ASN A 100 66.09 -15.82 12.35
C ASN A 100 65.49 -15.02 13.53
N THR A 101 64.95 -13.82 13.27
CA THR A 101 64.47 -12.84 14.25
C THR A 101 63.39 -11.96 13.62
N GLY A 102 62.22 -11.87 14.22
CA GLY A 102 61.11 -11.04 13.75
C GLY A 102 60.07 -10.79 14.84
N ASP A 103 58.83 -10.48 14.45
CA ASP A 103 57.72 -10.24 15.38
C ASP A 103 57.30 -11.56 16.08
N PRO A 104 57.27 -11.61 17.43
CA PRO A 104 56.80 -12.78 18.19
C PRO A 104 55.38 -13.27 17.84
N ALA A 105 54.53 -12.43 17.25
CA ALA A 105 53.20 -12.82 16.78
C ALA A 105 53.23 -13.75 15.54
N TYR A 106 54.29 -13.68 14.72
CA TYR A 106 54.46 -14.45 13.49
C TYR A 106 55.63 -15.45 13.61
N ARG A 107 55.70 -16.12 14.77
CA ARG A 107 56.82 -16.97 15.19
C ARG A 107 56.51 -18.46 15.02
N LEU A 108 57.09 -19.05 13.99
CA LEU A 108 57.11 -20.50 13.75
C LEU A 108 58.05 -21.16 14.77
N SER A 109 57.46 -21.53 15.91
CA SER A 109 58.19 -21.97 17.10
C SER A 109 58.79 -23.37 16.89
N ASN A 110 60.05 -23.57 17.28
CA ASN A 110 60.83 -24.81 17.05
C ASN A 110 61.05 -25.21 15.57
N TYR A 111 60.88 -24.29 14.61
CA TYR A 111 60.97 -24.58 13.18
C TYR A 111 62.30 -25.24 12.78
N ARG A 112 63.44 -24.69 13.20
CA ARG A 112 64.77 -25.28 12.97
C ARG A 112 65.19 -26.14 14.16
N SER A 113 65.88 -27.24 13.88
CA SER A 113 66.33 -28.19 14.91
C SER A 113 67.66 -28.84 14.52
N CYS A 114 68.55 -29.07 15.49
CA CYS A 114 69.75 -29.88 15.34
C CYS A 114 69.94 -30.79 16.55
N GLN A 115 70.71 -31.87 16.40
CA GLN A 115 71.02 -32.82 17.47
C GLN A 115 72.40 -32.50 18.04
N ASN A 116 72.52 -32.37 19.37
CA ASN A 116 73.81 -32.17 20.03
C ASN A 116 74.71 -33.42 19.95
N GLY A 117 76.02 -33.26 20.18
CA GLY A 117 76.95 -34.38 20.26
C GLY A 117 76.63 -35.37 21.38
N GLN A 118 77.07 -36.63 21.24
CA GLN A 118 76.76 -37.76 22.13
C GLN A 118 77.19 -37.58 23.60
N TYR A 119 77.99 -36.56 23.90
CA TYR A 119 78.53 -36.24 25.24
C TYR A 119 77.89 -34.98 25.87
N CYS A 120 76.85 -34.45 25.25
CA CYS A 120 76.00 -33.39 25.78
C CYS A 120 74.73 -34.01 26.42
N ASP A 121 74.05 -33.27 27.30
CA ASP A 121 72.73 -33.70 27.82
C ASP A 121 71.75 -34.04 26.68
N ASP A 122 70.99 -35.13 26.84
CA ASP A 122 70.08 -35.71 25.83
C ASP A 122 69.11 -34.67 25.24
N GLY A 123 69.48 -34.09 24.10
CA GLY A 123 68.83 -32.87 23.61
C GLY A 123 68.88 -32.68 22.09
N TRP A 124 67.69 -32.57 21.52
CA TRP A 124 67.49 -31.77 20.31
C TRP A 124 67.50 -30.29 20.69
N LYS A 125 68.37 -29.52 20.05
CA LYS A 125 68.38 -28.06 20.15
C LYS A 125 67.42 -27.51 19.10
N TYR A 126 66.44 -26.72 19.53
CA TYR A 126 65.43 -26.10 18.67
C TYR A 126 65.66 -24.59 18.53
N GLY A 127 65.11 -24.00 17.48
CA GLY A 127 65.08 -22.55 17.29
C GLY A 127 63.92 -22.09 16.43
N ASP A 128 63.43 -20.89 16.74
CA ASP A 128 62.24 -20.31 16.10
C ASP A 128 62.59 -19.59 14.81
N CYS A 129 61.78 -19.77 13.77
CA CYS A 129 61.81 -18.93 12.57
C CYS A 129 60.64 -17.95 12.59
N TYR A 130 60.83 -16.81 11.94
CA TYR A 130 59.86 -15.72 11.94
C TYR A 130 59.44 -15.41 10.51
N GLU A 131 58.14 -15.23 10.30
CA GLU A 131 57.62 -14.66 9.06
C GLU A 131 57.82 -13.14 9.07
N THR A 132 57.80 -12.51 7.90
CA THR A 132 57.79 -11.04 7.77
C THR A 132 56.40 -10.62 7.32
N PRO A 133 55.60 -9.94 8.17
CA PRO A 133 54.23 -9.57 7.82
C PRO A 133 54.17 -8.34 6.91
N SER A 134 53.26 -8.36 5.93
CA SER A 134 52.87 -7.21 5.11
C SER A 134 51.64 -6.47 5.71
N PRO A 135 51.42 -5.18 5.40
CA PRO A 135 50.37 -4.38 5.99
C PRO A 135 49.06 -4.52 5.21
N GLN A 136 48.12 -5.26 5.79
CA GLN A 136 46.88 -5.73 5.13
C GLN A 136 46.05 -4.65 4.41
N PRO A 137 45.33 -5.02 3.32
CA PRO A 137 44.57 -4.07 2.50
C PRO A 137 43.45 -3.33 3.25
N THR A 138 43.47 -1.99 3.20
CA THR A 138 42.36 -1.17 3.69
C THR A 138 41.17 -1.21 2.73
N SER A 139 39.95 -1.37 3.25
CA SER A 139 38.76 -1.65 2.44
C SER A 139 37.63 -0.63 2.67
N SER A 140 36.93 -0.23 1.59
CA SER A 140 35.79 0.68 1.63
C SER A 140 34.78 0.37 0.51
N ILE A 141 33.56 0.91 0.58
CA ILE A 141 32.52 0.72 -0.45
C ILE A 141 31.65 1.97 -0.64
N GLN A 142 31.22 2.17 -1.87
CA GLN A 142 30.25 3.20 -2.27
C GLN A 142 29.04 2.53 -2.93
N ILE A 143 27.85 3.04 -2.61
CA ILE A 143 26.58 2.60 -3.19
C ILE A 143 26.11 3.67 -4.18
N PHE A 144 25.61 3.23 -5.34
CA PHE A 144 25.14 4.09 -6.41
C PHE A 144 23.66 3.83 -6.69
N PRO A 145 22.74 4.46 -5.93
CA PRO A 145 21.32 4.50 -6.28
C PRO A 145 21.17 5.06 -7.71
N THR A 146 20.23 4.52 -8.48
CA THR A 146 20.11 4.89 -9.91
C THR A 146 19.65 6.34 -10.10
N GLY A 147 18.97 6.91 -9.10
CA GLY A 147 18.34 8.24 -9.18
C GLY A 147 17.15 8.34 -10.15
N ASN A 148 16.92 7.29 -10.96
CA ASN A 148 15.85 7.24 -11.94
C ASN A 148 14.51 6.97 -11.24
N PRO A 149 13.43 7.67 -11.65
CA PRO A 149 12.09 7.40 -11.12
C PRO A 149 11.55 6.05 -11.58
N THR A 150 10.72 5.44 -10.75
CA THR A 150 9.84 4.33 -11.13
C THR A 150 8.78 4.76 -12.15
N GLN A 151 8.01 3.81 -12.70
CA GLN A 151 6.88 4.09 -13.61
C GLN A 151 5.87 5.10 -13.04
N LEU A 152 5.73 5.23 -11.72
CA LEU A 152 4.88 6.23 -11.07
C LEU A 152 5.61 7.48 -10.55
N GLY A 153 6.87 7.70 -10.93
CA GLY A 153 7.59 8.93 -10.61
C GLY A 153 8.24 8.97 -9.21
N CYS A 154 8.40 7.83 -8.54
CA CYS A 154 9.01 7.75 -7.21
C CYS A 154 10.51 7.41 -7.29
N THR A 155 11.34 8.00 -6.42
CA THR A 155 12.79 7.75 -6.33
C THR A 155 13.20 7.44 -4.90
N SER A 156 14.15 6.52 -4.71
CA SER A 156 14.77 6.23 -3.41
C SER A 156 16.29 6.30 -3.49
N SER A 157 16.91 6.82 -2.43
CA SER A 157 18.36 6.96 -2.27
C SER A 157 18.96 6.05 -1.18
N THR A 158 18.13 5.21 -0.53
CA THR A 158 18.51 4.39 0.64
C THR A 158 17.93 2.97 0.64
N HIS A 159 16.98 2.67 -0.26
CA HIS A 159 16.29 1.38 -0.33
C HIS A 159 16.34 0.78 -1.76
N THR A 160 16.35 -0.54 -1.84
CA THR A 160 16.00 -1.32 -3.06
C THR A 160 14.61 -1.91 -2.91
N GLY A 161 13.78 -1.69 -3.93
CA GLY A 161 12.42 -2.22 -4.04
C GLY A 161 12.26 -3.29 -5.13
N ILE A 162 11.02 -3.55 -5.52
CA ILE A 162 10.66 -4.39 -6.68
C ILE A 162 11.23 -3.75 -7.97
N GLU A 163 11.08 -2.43 -8.11
CA GLU A 163 11.52 -1.65 -9.28
C GLU A 163 12.71 -0.72 -8.96
N VAL A 164 12.60 0.13 -7.92
CA VAL A 164 13.64 1.13 -7.64
C VAL A 164 14.92 0.46 -7.16
N ASN A 165 16.07 0.92 -7.68
CA ASN A 165 17.39 0.39 -7.33
C ASN A 165 17.47 -1.15 -7.43
N ASN A 166 16.79 -1.78 -8.39
CA ASN A 166 16.83 -3.23 -8.61
C ASN A 166 17.18 -3.54 -10.08
N PRO A 167 18.48 -3.70 -10.43
CA PRO A 167 19.60 -3.94 -9.52
C PRO A 167 20.15 -2.65 -8.88
N ILE A 168 20.87 -2.79 -7.77
CA ILE A 168 21.63 -1.70 -7.13
C ILE A 168 23.11 -1.86 -7.46
N ARG A 169 23.75 -0.79 -7.97
CA ARG A 169 25.19 -0.76 -8.25
C ARG A 169 25.98 -0.38 -7.01
N MET A 170 27.13 -1.03 -6.81
CA MET A 170 28.09 -0.78 -5.75
C MET A 170 29.51 -0.86 -6.32
N VAL A 171 30.43 -0.07 -5.76
CA VAL A 171 31.86 -0.18 -6.06
C VAL A 171 32.61 -0.26 -4.74
N SER A 172 33.40 -1.33 -4.54
CA SER A 172 34.32 -1.43 -3.41
C SER A 172 35.75 -1.10 -3.84
N THR A 173 36.48 -0.42 -2.95
CA THR A 173 37.87 0.02 -3.16
C THR A 173 38.72 -0.55 -2.05
N HIS A 174 39.73 -1.32 -2.44
CA HIS A 174 40.67 -2.01 -1.56
C HIS A 174 42.06 -1.48 -1.88
N THR A 175 42.80 -0.99 -0.89
CA THR A 175 44.08 -0.30 -1.08
C THR A 175 45.15 -0.84 -0.14
N ASP A 176 46.25 -1.27 -0.74
CA ASP A 176 47.35 -1.97 -0.08
C ASP A 176 48.66 -1.18 -0.24
N PRO A 177 49.50 -1.00 0.80
CA PRO A 177 50.77 -0.27 0.70
C PRO A 177 51.82 -0.89 -0.23
N ASP A 178 51.84 -2.22 -0.37
CA ASP A 178 52.83 -2.95 -1.16
C ASP A 178 52.35 -3.16 -2.62
N GLY A 179 51.03 -3.09 -2.87
CA GLY A 179 50.47 -2.69 -4.17
C GLY A 179 49.23 -3.46 -4.64
N SER A 180 48.57 -3.00 -5.72
CA SER A 180 47.36 -3.69 -6.23
C SER A 180 47.64 -5.13 -6.68
N SER A 181 48.89 -5.45 -7.05
CA SER A 181 49.36 -6.78 -7.40
C SER A 181 49.45 -7.75 -6.20
N ASP A 182 49.48 -7.26 -4.96
CA ASP A 182 49.60 -8.11 -3.76
C ASP A 182 48.23 -8.54 -3.20
N ILE A 183 47.16 -7.80 -3.52
CA ILE A 183 45.78 -8.13 -3.09
C ILE A 183 45.29 -9.40 -3.78
N GLU A 184 45.24 -10.54 -3.07
CA GLU A 184 44.79 -11.82 -3.65
C GLU A 184 43.29 -12.05 -3.52
N ALA A 185 42.65 -11.53 -2.47
CA ALA A 185 41.23 -11.75 -2.21
C ALA A 185 40.48 -10.50 -1.75
N ILE A 186 39.24 -10.35 -2.22
CA ILE A 186 38.31 -9.27 -1.91
C ILE A 186 37.00 -9.88 -1.42
N TYR A 187 36.44 -9.37 -0.32
CA TYR A 187 35.25 -9.93 0.31
C TYR A 187 34.20 -8.85 0.57
N ILE A 188 32.94 -9.19 0.30
CA ILE A 188 31.77 -8.33 0.55
C ILE A 188 30.70 -9.16 1.26
N TRP A 189 30.17 -8.65 2.37
CA TRP A 189 29.11 -9.29 3.13
C TRP A 189 28.04 -8.29 3.55
N LEU A 190 26.78 -8.71 3.53
CA LEU A 190 25.63 -7.92 3.94
C LEU A 190 24.89 -8.67 5.05
N LYS A 191 24.59 -7.98 6.16
CA LYS A 191 23.92 -8.58 7.32
C LYS A 191 22.95 -7.62 8.01
N ILE A 192 21.79 -8.11 8.46
CA ILE A 192 20.79 -7.27 9.16
C ILE A 192 21.27 -6.83 10.56
N ASP A 193 22.11 -7.61 11.22
CA ASP A 193 22.74 -7.23 12.49
C ASP A 193 24.20 -6.79 12.31
N GLY A 194 24.71 -6.03 13.29
CA GLY A 194 26.06 -5.46 13.29
C GLY A 194 27.16 -6.39 13.83
N ALA A 195 26.88 -7.68 14.08
CA ALA A 195 27.92 -8.62 14.51
C ALA A 195 28.68 -9.19 13.30
N ILE A 196 29.98 -9.44 13.47
CA ILE A 196 30.92 -9.88 12.43
C ILE A 196 30.34 -11.02 11.56
N PRO A 197 30.53 -10.99 10.22
CA PRO A 197 30.09 -12.05 9.30
C PRO A 197 30.53 -13.47 9.67
N ASN A 198 29.64 -14.44 9.43
CA ASN A 198 29.90 -15.87 9.57
C ASN A 198 30.80 -16.37 8.44
N THR A 199 32.10 -16.17 8.60
CA THR A 199 33.07 -16.24 7.51
C THR A 199 33.75 -17.62 7.47
N PRO A 200 33.77 -18.31 6.33
CA PRO A 200 34.58 -19.51 6.15
C PRO A 200 36.06 -19.23 6.41
N GLN A 201 36.71 -20.10 7.21
CA GLN A 201 38.16 -20.02 7.44
C GLN A 201 38.95 -20.66 6.29
N TYR A 202 38.33 -21.57 5.53
CA TYR A 202 38.99 -22.33 4.47
C TYR A 202 38.43 -21.98 3.09
N ILE A 203 39.21 -22.23 2.05
CA ILE A 203 38.78 -22.19 0.64
C ILE A 203 38.73 -23.60 0.04
N ASP A 204 38.13 -23.74 -1.15
CA ASP A 204 38.07 -24.96 -1.96
C ASP A 204 38.69 -24.68 -3.34
N LEU A 205 40.02 -24.69 -3.42
CA LEU A 205 40.78 -24.33 -4.61
C LEU A 205 40.76 -25.45 -5.66
N ASP A 206 40.92 -26.70 -5.22
CA ASP A 206 40.93 -27.89 -6.07
C ASP A 206 39.51 -28.45 -6.36
N SER A 207 38.49 -27.88 -5.71
CA SER A 207 37.08 -28.31 -5.77
C SER A 207 36.84 -29.74 -5.24
N SER A 208 37.70 -30.24 -4.35
CA SER A 208 37.59 -31.59 -3.77
C SER A 208 36.55 -31.72 -2.65
N SER A 209 36.11 -30.62 -2.02
CA SER A 209 35.26 -30.68 -0.83
C SER A 209 33.91 -31.38 -1.01
N GLY A 210 33.40 -31.43 -2.26
CA GLY A 210 32.06 -31.93 -2.57
C GLY A 210 30.92 -31.10 -1.96
N GLN A 211 31.21 -29.94 -1.37
CA GLN A 211 30.22 -29.07 -0.75
C GLN A 211 29.39 -28.31 -1.79
N THR A 212 28.25 -27.75 -1.37
CA THR A 212 27.40 -26.88 -2.22
C THR A 212 27.18 -25.54 -1.54
N GLY A 213 27.11 -24.46 -2.32
CA GLY A 213 27.02 -23.10 -1.77
C GLY A 213 25.74 -22.91 -0.98
N ARG A 214 25.85 -22.29 0.21
CA ARG A 214 24.75 -21.98 1.11
C ARG A 214 25.19 -21.02 2.22
N THR A 215 24.31 -20.11 2.59
CA THR A 215 24.38 -19.36 3.85
C THR A 215 23.63 -20.10 4.97
N TYR A 216 23.90 -19.77 6.24
CA TYR A 216 23.10 -20.24 7.38
C TYR A 216 21.67 -19.67 7.36
N THR A 217 21.51 -18.42 6.91
CA THR A 217 20.25 -17.68 6.98
C THR A 217 20.00 -16.84 5.71
N ARG A 218 18.77 -16.34 5.54
CA ARG A 218 18.42 -15.38 4.48
C ARG A 218 18.69 -13.91 4.84
N ASN A 219 19.24 -13.63 6.02
CA ASN A 219 19.56 -12.29 6.53
C ASN A 219 21.07 -12.01 6.71
N SER A 220 21.93 -12.95 6.31
CA SER A 220 23.39 -12.87 6.37
C SER A 220 23.95 -13.56 5.13
N TYR A 221 24.60 -12.81 4.23
CA TYR A 221 25.14 -13.35 2.99
C TYR A 221 26.30 -12.52 2.44
N GLY A 222 27.20 -13.17 1.73
CA GLY A 222 28.34 -12.52 1.08
C GLY A 222 28.97 -13.38 0.01
N PHE A 223 30.05 -12.87 -0.56
CA PHE A 223 30.87 -13.52 -1.58
C PHE A 223 32.31 -13.03 -1.47
N MET A 224 33.22 -13.78 -2.11
CA MET A 224 34.63 -13.43 -2.25
C MET A 224 34.96 -13.39 -3.75
N MET A 225 35.85 -12.48 -4.17
CA MET A 225 36.56 -12.53 -5.44
C MET A 225 38.02 -12.90 -5.15
N HIS A 226 38.56 -13.92 -5.82
CA HIS A 226 39.93 -14.40 -5.67
C HIS A 226 40.70 -14.26 -6.98
N ARG A 227 41.97 -13.84 -6.91
CA ARG A 227 42.85 -13.64 -8.07
C ARG A 227 43.48 -14.97 -8.54
N GLU A 228 42.86 -15.59 -9.53
CA GLU A 228 43.42 -16.77 -10.22
C GLU A 228 44.28 -16.30 -11.41
N GLY A 229 45.53 -15.95 -11.11
CA GLY A 229 46.48 -15.37 -12.05
C GLY A 229 46.08 -13.97 -12.47
N ALA A 230 45.70 -13.78 -13.74
CA ALA A 230 45.21 -12.50 -14.26
C ALA A 230 43.68 -12.33 -14.16
N ASN A 231 42.96 -13.31 -13.60
CA ASN A 231 41.49 -13.31 -13.57
C ASN A 231 40.97 -13.22 -12.13
N TRP A 232 39.88 -12.49 -11.93
CA TRP A 232 39.14 -12.48 -10.67
C TRP A 232 37.97 -13.47 -10.74
N VAL A 233 38.02 -14.50 -9.90
CA VAL A 233 37.07 -15.62 -9.88
C VAL A 233 36.18 -15.52 -8.64
N PRO A 234 34.84 -15.58 -8.77
CA PRO A 234 33.94 -15.50 -7.63
C PRO A 234 33.85 -16.82 -6.86
N TYR A 235 33.80 -16.68 -5.53
CA TYR A 235 33.55 -17.74 -4.57
C TYR A 235 32.35 -17.34 -3.70
N ILE A 236 31.57 -18.34 -3.29
CA ILE A 236 30.42 -18.20 -2.39
C ILE A 236 30.62 -19.08 -1.17
N PRO A 237 30.07 -18.72 0.00
CA PRO A 237 30.25 -19.52 1.19
C PRO A 237 29.44 -20.82 1.09
N SER A 238 29.99 -21.90 1.64
CA SER A 238 29.27 -23.09 2.04
C SER A 238 29.34 -23.18 3.57
N LEU A 239 28.25 -22.74 4.20
CA LEU A 239 28.09 -22.75 5.65
C LEU A 239 27.33 -24.01 6.07
N VAL A 240 28.07 -24.95 6.66
CA VAL A 240 27.63 -26.31 7.01
C VAL A 240 27.71 -26.60 8.51
N GLY A 241 28.50 -25.81 9.26
CA GLY A 241 28.69 -25.95 10.70
C GLY A 241 29.86 -26.87 11.08
N GLY A 242 30.15 -26.89 12.39
CA GLY A 242 31.16 -27.79 12.97
C GLY A 242 32.62 -27.52 12.58
N GLY A 243 32.92 -26.34 12.01
CA GLY A 243 34.27 -25.95 11.59
C GLY A 243 34.64 -26.28 10.13
N ASN A 244 33.73 -26.92 9.39
CA ASN A 244 33.95 -27.31 7.98
C ASN A 244 33.47 -26.27 6.95
N ASP A 245 33.24 -25.03 7.39
CA ASP A 245 32.75 -23.94 6.52
C ASP A 245 33.85 -23.53 5.52
N LYS A 246 33.55 -23.67 4.21
CA LYS A 246 34.47 -23.35 3.10
C LYS A 246 33.94 -22.24 2.18
N TRP A 247 34.84 -21.45 1.59
CA TRP A 247 34.58 -20.71 0.36
C TRP A 247 34.68 -21.66 -0.83
N ILE A 248 33.61 -21.83 -1.61
CA ILE A 248 33.62 -22.68 -2.81
C ILE A 248 33.47 -21.86 -4.10
N LYS A 249 34.08 -22.33 -5.19
CA LYS A 249 34.06 -21.66 -6.49
C LYS A 249 32.62 -21.53 -7.02
N ALA A 250 32.18 -20.32 -7.33
CA ALA A 250 30.82 -20.06 -7.76
C ALA A 250 30.63 -20.37 -9.25
N THR A 251 29.44 -20.83 -9.64
CA THR A 251 29.08 -20.97 -11.06
C THR A 251 29.01 -19.59 -11.69
N TYR A 252 29.97 -19.27 -12.56
CA TYR A 252 30.19 -17.94 -13.12
C TYR A 252 30.16 -17.96 -14.65
N GLY A 253 29.40 -17.05 -15.26
CA GLY A 253 29.31 -16.90 -16.71
C GLY A 253 28.70 -15.57 -17.12
N GLY A 254 29.20 -14.95 -18.19
CA GLY A 254 28.72 -13.64 -18.65
C GLY A 254 28.88 -12.51 -17.61
N GLY A 255 29.87 -12.63 -16.71
CA GLY A 255 30.05 -11.72 -15.58
C GLY A 255 29.04 -11.90 -14.44
N ARG A 256 28.18 -12.93 -14.47
CA ARG A 256 27.13 -13.15 -13.46
C ARG A 256 27.34 -14.45 -12.68
N PHE A 257 27.08 -14.40 -11.37
CA PHE A 257 26.95 -15.58 -10.50
C PHE A 257 25.80 -15.38 -9.50
N ALA A 258 25.51 -16.40 -8.68
CA ALA A 258 24.43 -16.37 -7.70
C ALA A 258 24.92 -16.78 -6.30
N ILE A 259 24.60 -15.96 -5.30
CA ILE A 259 24.75 -16.30 -3.88
C ILE A 259 23.57 -17.19 -3.50
N LYS A 260 23.87 -18.31 -2.83
CA LYS A 260 22.89 -19.35 -2.50
C LYS A 260 22.41 -19.22 -1.05
N GLY A 261 21.09 -19.33 -0.84
CA GLY A 261 20.48 -19.33 0.48
C GLY A 261 20.60 -20.68 1.22
N PRO A 262 19.96 -20.82 2.40
CA PRO A 262 20.03 -22.04 3.23
C PRO A 262 19.44 -23.31 2.58
N SER A 263 18.67 -23.14 1.51
CA SER A 263 18.12 -24.18 0.65
C SER A 263 19.08 -24.63 -0.48
N SER A 264 20.31 -24.08 -0.52
CA SER A 264 21.24 -24.14 -1.68
C SER A 264 20.65 -23.61 -3.00
N GLN A 265 19.55 -22.85 -2.95
CA GLN A 265 18.91 -22.19 -4.10
C GLN A 265 19.39 -20.74 -4.23
N ASP A 266 19.21 -20.13 -5.41
CA ASP A 266 19.55 -18.73 -5.66
C ASP A 266 18.78 -17.77 -4.72
N MET A 267 19.51 -16.83 -4.12
CA MET A 267 18.99 -15.86 -3.14
C MET A 267 19.33 -14.40 -3.51
N VAL A 268 20.49 -14.16 -4.13
CA VAL A 268 20.90 -12.89 -4.76
C VAL A 268 21.73 -13.20 -6.00
N PHE A 269 21.51 -12.49 -7.10
CA PHE A 269 22.46 -12.51 -8.22
C PHE A 269 23.45 -11.36 -8.10
N VAL A 270 24.72 -11.64 -8.39
CA VAL A 270 25.78 -10.64 -8.50
C VAL A 270 26.17 -10.54 -9.97
N GLN A 271 26.08 -9.33 -10.52
CA GLN A 271 26.62 -8.99 -11.83
C GLN A 271 27.92 -8.20 -11.62
N VAL A 272 29.05 -8.79 -11.98
CA VAL A 272 30.32 -8.06 -12.10
C VAL A 272 30.23 -7.14 -13.32
N ASN A 273 30.49 -5.85 -13.10
CA ASN A 273 30.67 -4.85 -14.14
C ASN A 273 32.15 -4.77 -14.56
N GLY A 274 33.06 -4.91 -13.59
CA GLY A 274 34.50 -5.03 -13.84
C GLY A 274 35.34 -5.05 -12.56
N VAL A 275 36.60 -5.43 -12.71
CA VAL A 275 37.67 -5.17 -11.73
C VAL A 275 38.70 -4.28 -12.41
N SER A 276 39.24 -3.29 -11.70
CA SER A 276 40.22 -2.35 -12.24
C SER A 276 41.27 -1.98 -11.20
N GLU A 277 42.50 -1.78 -11.66
CA GLU A 277 43.67 -1.60 -10.79
C GLU A 277 44.32 -0.25 -11.07
N ALA A 278 44.64 0.49 -10.02
CA ALA A 278 45.12 1.86 -10.09
C ALA A 278 46.18 2.10 -9.00
N GLY A 279 47.45 1.85 -9.34
CA GLY A 279 48.57 1.96 -8.42
C GLY A 279 48.47 0.96 -7.26
N ASN A 280 48.12 1.46 -6.08
CA ASN A 280 47.99 0.67 -4.86
C ASN A 280 46.56 0.15 -4.62
N SER A 281 45.59 0.51 -5.46
CA SER A 281 44.17 0.20 -5.25
C SER A 281 43.58 -0.76 -6.29
N VAL A 282 42.80 -1.73 -5.83
CA VAL A 282 41.86 -2.51 -6.65
C VAL A 282 40.44 -1.98 -6.42
N ASN A 283 39.74 -1.67 -7.51
CA ASN A 283 38.35 -1.23 -7.52
C ASN A 283 37.48 -2.30 -8.19
N PHE A 284 36.49 -2.80 -7.46
CA PHE A 284 35.56 -3.83 -7.90
C PHE A 284 34.15 -3.24 -8.07
N ASP A 285 33.65 -3.23 -9.30
CA ASP A 285 32.36 -2.65 -9.69
C ASP A 285 31.36 -3.77 -9.98
N PHE A 286 30.22 -3.76 -9.30
CA PHE A 286 29.22 -4.81 -9.38
C PHE A 286 27.79 -4.30 -9.12
N ASN A 287 26.79 -5.09 -9.48
CA ASN A 287 25.41 -4.86 -9.09
C ASN A 287 24.81 -6.07 -8.36
N LEU A 288 24.00 -5.82 -7.34
CA LEU A 288 23.14 -6.82 -6.70
C LEU A 288 21.76 -6.79 -7.35
N ASP A 289 21.27 -7.95 -7.79
CA ASP A 289 20.01 -8.13 -8.49
C ASP A 289 19.13 -9.16 -7.75
N PHE A 290 17.96 -8.72 -7.29
CA PHE A 290 17.04 -9.53 -6.47
C PHE A 290 15.82 -10.05 -7.27
N ARG A 291 15.77 -9.77 -8.58
CA ARG A 291 14.66 -10.13 -9.46
C ARG A 291 14.82 -11.56 -10.00
N ASN A 292 13.72 -12.17 -10.42
CA ASN A 292 13.64 -13.57 -10.86
C ASN A 292 14.04 -14.60 -9.77
N ILE A 293 13.92 -14.22 -8.49
CA ILE A 293 14.19 -15.07 -7.33
C ILE A 293 12.88 -15.34 -6.60
N SER A 294 12.62 -16.61 -6.28
CA SER A 294 11.40 -17.00 -5.54
C SER A 294 11.41 -16.43 -4.11
N GLU A 295 10.28 -15.91 -3.66
CA GLU A 295 10.09 -15.24 -2.36
C GLU A 295 10.57 -16.08 -1.16
N VAL A 296 10.42 -17.41 -1.22
CA VAL A 296 10.89 -18.33 -0.16
C VAL A 296 12.42 -18.45 -0.09
N ASN A 297 13.13 -18.11 -1.17
CA ASN A 297 14.60 -18.12 -1.25
C ASN A 297 15.21 -16.71 -1.21
N ARG A 298 14.47 -15.66 -1.61
CA ARG A 298 14.89 -14.24 -1.60
C ARG A 298 15.40 -13.83 -0.21
N VAL A 299 16.30 -12.84 -0.17
CA VAL A 299 16.78 -12.25 1.10
C VAL A 299 15.62 -11.74 1.97
N ILE A 300 15.83 -11.71 3.29
CA ILE A 300 14.87 -11.09 4.23
C ILE A 300 14.85 -9.57 4.02
N GLU A 301 13.69 -8.95 4.22
CA GLU A 301 13.49 -7.51 4.13
C GLU A 301 13.93 -6.80 5.42
N GLY A 302 14.48 -5.60 5.32
CA GLY A 302 15.06 -4.83 6.42
C GLY A 302 16.34 -4.08 6.03
N SER A 303 16.91 -3.32 6.99
CA SER A 303 18.23 -2.69 6.84
C SER A 303 19.33 -3.74 6.93
N TYR A 304 20.40 -3.57 6.14
CA TYR A 304 21.61 -4.39 6.22
C TYR A 304 22.83 -3.48 6.33
N ASN A 305 23.66 -3.72 7.33
CA ASN A 305 25.03 -3.24 7.38
C ASN A 305 25.83 -3.94 6.26
N ILE A 306 26.85 -3.27 5.71
CA ILE A 306 27.71 -3.82 4.66
C ILE A 306 29.15 -3.87 5.16
N PHE A 307 29.67 -5.08 5.28
CA PHE A 307 31.05 -5.35 5.68
C PHE A 307 31.92 -5.59 4.45
N VAL A 308 33.14 -5.07 4.48
CA VAL A 308 34.18 -5.28 3.46
C VAL A 308 35.49 -5.70 4.09
N MET A 309 36.25 -6.51 3.35
CA MET A 309 37.56 -7.02 3.69
C MET A 309 38.33 -7.25 2.38
N ALA A 310 39.66 -7.22 2.45
CA ALA A 310 40.53 -7.80 1.44
C ALA A 310 41.80 -8.31 2.13
N ASN A 311 42.42 -9.32 1.53
CA ASN A 311 43.65 -9.94 2.02
C ASN A 311 44.72 -9.81 0.93
N ASP A 312 45.95 -9.52 1.36
CA ASP A 312 47.15 -9.61 0.54
C ASP A 312 47.66 -11.06 0.48
N VAL A 313 48.80 -11.30 -0.18
CA VAL A 313 49.43 -12.64 -0.27
C VAL A 313 49.67 -13.21 1.13
N PHE A 314 50.20 -12.41 2.06
CA PHE A 314 50.52 -12.86 3.42
C PHE A 314 49.28 -13.27 4.22
N GLY A 315 48.18 -12.53 4.06
CA GLY A 315 46.91 -12.70 4.76
C GLY A 315 45.97 -13.73 4.15
N PHE A 316 46.16 -14.03 2.87
CA PHE A 316 45.56 -15.18 2.19
C PHE A 316 46.36 -16.46 2.48
N THR A 317 45.99 -17.59 1.87
CA THR A 317 46.39 -18.97 2.22
C THR A 317 47.90 -19.16 2.47
N PRO A 318 48.39 -19.08 3.73
CA PRO A 318 49.81 -18.90 4.00
C PRO A 318 50.60 -20.21 3.93
N TYR A 319 49.94 -21.34 3.78
CA TYR A 319 50.57 -22.62 3.43
C TYR A 319 51.21 -22.57 2.03
N ASP A 320 50.53 -21.90 1.09
CA ASP A 320 50.86 -21.91 -0.34
C ASP A 320 51.94 -20.86 -0.72
N ASN A 321 52.18 -19.89 0.17
CA ASN A 321 53.18 -18.81 0.00
C ASN A 321 54.64 -19.28 0.02
N TYR A 322 54.90 -20.56 0.31
CA TYR A 322 56.22 -21.06 0.63
C TYR A 322 56.70 -22.14 -0.35
N GLY A 323 57.78 -21.84 -1.07
CA GLY A 323 58.41 -22.77 -2.00
C GLY A 323 59.04 -24.00 -1.31
N PRO A 324 59.43 -25.04 -2.09
CA PRO A 324 59.84 -26.36 -1.58
C PRO A 324 61.10 -26.39 -0.70
N GLY A 325 61.78 -25.26 -0.49
CA GLY A 325 62.85 -25.12 0.51
C GLY A 325 62.36 -24.94 1.96
N VAL A 326 61.06 -24.72 2.17
CA VAL A 326 60.45 -24.41 3.47
C VAL A 326 59.59 -25.60 3.93
N THR A 327 60.27 -26.69 4.28
CA THR A 327 59.69 -28.05 4.35
C THR A 327 58.78 -28.34 5.56
N LYS A 328 58.63 -27.42 6.53
CA LYS A 328 57.81 -27.62 7.74
C LYS A 328 56.58 -26.71 7.83
N ILE A 329 56.20 -26.00 6.77
CA ILE A 329 55.09 -25.03 6.86
C ILE A 329 53.75 -25.66 7.29
N GLY A 330 53.52 -26.92 6.89
CA GLY A 330 52.36 -27.72 7.30
C GLY A 330 52.28 -28.08 8.79
N ASP A 331 53.34 -27.86 9.57
CA ASP A 331 53.30 -28.01 11.04
C ASP A 331 52.59 -26.80 11.72
N TYR A 332 52.35 -25.71 10.98
CA TYR A 332 51.84 -24.43 11.50
C TYR A 332 50.56 -23.95 10.81
N PHE A 333 50.41 -24.19 9.51
CA PHE A 333 49.24 -23.82 8.72
C PHE A 333 48.68 -25.03 7.97
N ASN A 334 47.35 -25.18 7.97
CA ASN A 334 46.69 -26.14 7.12
C ASN A 334 46.65 -25.63 5.66
N PRO A 335 46.68 -26.51 4.65
CA PRO A 335 46.34 -26.15 3.27
C PRO A 335 44.99 -25.44 3.20
N GLU A 336 44.85 -24.50 2.25
CA GLU A 336 43.61 -23.74 2.02
C GLU A 336 43.10 -22.90 3.21
N GLN A 337 43.87 -22.73 4.29
CA GLN A 337 43.47 -21.98 5.48
C GLN A 337 43.74 -20.48 5.30
N ILE A 338 42.72 -19.63 5.35
CA ILE A 338 42.87 -18.17 5.25
C ILE A 338 43.33 -17.62 6.61
N ARG A 339 44.46 -16.88 6.63
CA ARG A 339 45.05 -16.34 7.86
C ARG A 339 44.14 -15.32 8.54
N PHE A 340 43.66 -14.33 7.80
CA PHE A 340 42.94 -13.16 8.36
C PHE A 340 41.43 -13.13 8.05
N TYR A 341 40.79 -14.30 8.06
CA TYR A 341 39.36 -14.51 7.74
C TYR A 341 38.31 -13.77 8.61
N GLN A 342 38.71 -12.91 9.56
CA GLN A 342 37.80 -12.14 10.43
C GLN A 342 38.08 -10.64 10.52
N ASN A 343 39.07 -10.11 9.79
CA ASN A 343 39.42 -8.68 9.73
C ASN A 343 38.39 -7.79 8.97
N TRP A 344 37.10 -7.93 9.27
CA TRP A 344 36.03 -7.19 8.60
C TRP A 344 35.96 -5.72 9.04
N THR A 345 35.86 -4.83 8.06
CA THR A 345 35.53 -3.41 8.28
C THR A 345 34.05 -3.19 7.98
N ASP A 346 33.29 -2.63 8.92
CA ASP A 346 31.95 -2.10 8.64
C ASP A 346 32.07 -0.80 7.85
N SER A 347 31.45 -0.74 6.68
CA SER A 347 31.45 0.44 5.82
C SER A 347 30.67 1.63 6.37
N ASN A 348 29.78 1.41 7.35
CA ASN A 348 28.77 2.38 7.79
C ASN A 348 27.89 2.88 6.60
N ARG A 349 27.68 2.01 5.59
CA ARG A 349 26.85 2.24 4.39
C ARG A 349 25.68 1.27 4.34
N ASP A 350 24.79 1.40 5.31
CA ASP A 350 23.57 0.61 5.41
C ASP A 350 22.72 0.71 4.14
N TRP A 351 22.08 -0.40 3.77
CA TRP A 351 21.16 -0.44 2.63
C TRP A 351 19.93 -1.31 2.90
N VAL A 352 18.75 -0.71 2.81
CA VAL A 352 17.47 -1.38 3.08
C VAL A 352 17.01 -2.18 1.85
N LYS A 353 16.49 -3.38 2.07
CA LYS A 353 15.77 -4.17 1.06
C LYS A 353 14.33 -4.30 1.51
N ASP A 354 13.40 -3.92 0.64
CA ASP A 354 11.99 -3.85 0.97
C ASP A 354 11.17 -4.10 -0.31
N PHE A 355 10.62 -5.30 -0.44
CA PHE A 355 9.89 -5.74 -1.64
C PHE A 355 8.40 -5.95 -1.36
N THR A 356 7.89 -5.45 -0.23
CA THR A 356 6.50 -5.60 0.21
C THR A 356 5.76 -4.27 0.06
N PRO A 357 4.77 -4.15 -0.85
CA PRO A 357 4.06 -2.89 -1.02
C PRO A 357 3.26 -2.46 0.23
N PRO A 358 3.09 -1.14 0.45
CA PRO A 358 2.34 -0.63 1.59
C PRO A 358 0.88 -1.07 1.55
N VAL A 359 0.21 -1.12 2.69
CA VAL A 359 -1.22 -1.38 2.79
C VAL A 359 -1.98 -0.05 2.81
N VAL A 360 -2.88 0.15 1.85
CA VAL A 360 -3.88 1.24 1.88
C VAL A 360 -5.21 0.65 2.34
N ASN A 361 -5.58 0.92 3.59
CA ASN A 361 -6.90 0.54 4.12
C ASN A 361 -8.02 1.32 3.39
N ALA A 362 -9.25 0.80 3.46
CA ALA A 362 -10.40 1.33 2.71
C ALA A 362 -10.52 2.86 2.79
N VAL A 363 -10.63 3.50 1.62
CA VAL A 363 -10.83 4.96 1.53
C VAL A 363 -12.30 5.26 1.74
N ASN A 364 -12.63 5.92 2.85
CA ASN A 364 -14.01 6.21 3.24
C ASN A 364 -14.39 7.64 2.86
N SER A 365 -15.52 7.83 2.18
CA SER A 365 -16.08 9.16 1.90
C SER A 365 -17.11 9.57 2.95
N GLU A 366 -17.00 10.79 3.47
CA GLU A 366 -17.98 11.44 4.35
C GLU A 366 -18.38 12.81 3.78
N VAL A 367 -19.60 13.27 4.05
CA VAL A 367 -20.07 14.59 3.61
C VAL A 367 -19.91 15.60 4.75
N THR A 368 -19.11 16.64 4.53
CA THR A 368 -18.82 17.69 5.55
C THR A 368 -19.59 18.99 5.32
N GLY A 369 -20.35 19.10 4.23
CA GLY A 369 -21.19 20.25 3.92
C GLY A 369 -22.00 20.08 2.62
N PRO A 370 -22.86 21.05 2.26
CA PRO A 370 -23.79 20.91 1.14
C PRO A 370 -23.13 20.75 -0.23
N THR A 371 -21.84 21.11 -0.36
CA THR A 371 -21.01 20.91 -1.55
C THR A 371 -19.63 20.29 -1.24
N LYS A 372 -19.43 19.77 -0.01
CA LYS A 372 -18.12 19.29 0.48
C LYS A 372 -18.12 17.79 0.77
N ILE A 373 -17.12 17.09 0.23
CA ILE A 373 -16.86 15.68 0.51
C ILE A 373 -15.45 15.57 1.09
N LYS A 374 -15.29 14.79 2.15
CA LYS A 374 -13.99 14.43 2.73
C LYS A 374 -13.75 12.94 2.54
N PHE A 375 -12.57 12.60 2.05
CA PHE A 375 -12.11 11.23 1.86
C PHE A 375 -11.04 10.96 2.92
N SER A 376 -11.22 9.93 3.73
CA SER A 376 -10.33 9.59 4.85
C SER A 376 -9.75 8.18 4.66
N TRP A 377 -8.46 8.01 4.98
CA TRP A 377 -7.71 6.77 4.75
C TRP A 377 -6.71 6.49 5.88
N ASN A 378 -6.29 5.23 5.99
CA ASN A 378 -5.14 4.80 6.78
C ASN A 378 -4.17 4.03 5.87
N ILE A 379 -2.89 4.32 6.01
CA ILE A 379 -1.79 3.63 5.32
C ILE A 379 -0.93 2.96 6.40
N GLY A 380 -0.44 1.75 6.12
CA GLY A 380 0.52 1.04 6.96
C GLY A 380 1.63 0.42 6.12
N ASP A 381 2.84 0.41 6.65
CA ASP A 381 3.99 -0.30 6.07
C ASP A 381 5.01 -0.69 7.15
N LEU A 382 5.81 -1.73 6.94
CA LEU A 382 6.77 -2.23 7.95
C LEU A 382 8.14 -1.52 7.94
N LEU A 383 8.58 -0.96 6.81
CA LEU A 383 9.93 -0.37 6.64
C LEU A 383 9.90 1.13 6.32
N GLY A 384 8.75 1.65 5.89
CA GLY A 384 8.31 3.01 6.16
C GLY A 384 7.66 3.70 4.95
N ILE A 385 6.71 4.59 5.23
CA ILE A 385 5.89 5.26 4.22
C ILE A 385 6.63 6.49 3.67
N PHE A 386 6.97 6.50 2.39
CA PHE A 386 7.55 7.66 1.72
C PHE A 386 6.51 8.75 1.48
N GLY A 387 5.36 8.39 0.92
CA GLY A 387 4.40 9.36 0.42
C GLY A 387 3.07 8.78 -0.05
N LEU A 388 2.20 9.68 -0.54
CA LEU A 388 0.92 9.35 -1.15
C LEU A 388 0.54 10.34 -2.24
N VAL A 389 -0.25 9.85 -3.19
CA VAL A 389 -0.85 10.63 -4.28
C VAL A 389 -2.36 10.43 -4.24
N GLY A 390 -3.10 11.55 -4.23
CA GLY A 390 -4.55 11.62 -4.37
C GLY A 390 -4.92 12.05 -5.79
N ASN A 391 -5.64 11.21 -6.52
CA ASN A 391 -6.22 11.53 -7.83
C ASN A 391 -7.74 11.57 -7.72
N THR A 392 -8.42 12.41 -8.51
CA THR A 392 -9.89 12.37 -8.59
C THR A 392 -10.41 12.52 -10.01
N TYR A 393 -11.43 11.75 -10.32
CA TYR A 393 -12.01 11.61 -11.66
C TYR A 393 -13.53 11.60 -11.55
N LEU A 394 -14.19 11.96 -12.64
CA LEU A 394 -15.62 11.68 -12.82
C LEU A 394 -15.78 10.31 -13.47
N SER A 395 -16.94 9.68 -13.27
CA SER A 395 -17.32 8.46 -13.97
C SER A 395 -17.38 8.66 -15.48
N ASP A 396 -17.02 7.64 -16.24
CA ASP A 396 -17.09 7.69 -17.71
C ASP A 396 -18.52 8.01 -18.18
N GLY A 397 -18.63 8.86 -19.21
CA GLY A 397 -19.90 9.32 -19.78
C GLY A 397 -20.35 10.71 -19.34
N VAL A 398 -19.83 11.25 -18.24
CA VAL A 398 -20.07 12.65 -17.81
C VAL A 398 -19.52 13.62 -18.87
N THR A 399 -20.32 14.62 -19.27
CA THR A 399 -19.96 15.53 -20.37
C THR A 399 -19.68 16.95 -19.93
N GLU A 400 -20.29 17.42 -18.85
CA GLU A 400 -19.99 18.73 -18.24
C GLU A 400 -19.34 18.56 -16.86
N SER A 401 -18.35 19.41 -16.56
CA SER A 401 -17.62 19.37 -15.29
C SER A 401 -17.17 20.76 -14.85
N GLU A 402 -17.16 20.99 -13.54
CA GLU A 402 -16.71 22.24 -12.93
C GLU A 402 -15.41 22.06 -12.15
N ASN A 403 -14.65 23.16 -12.06
CA ASN A 403 -13.45 23.23 -11.23
C ASN A 403 -13.77 22.99 -9.74
N ILE A 404 -13.08 22.02 -9.14
CA ILE A 404 -12.94 21.87 -7.70
C ILE A 404 -12.05 23.02 -7.21
N THR A 405 -12.65 23.98 -6.50
CA THR A 405 -12.03 25.27 -6.15
C THR A 405 -11.35 25.30 -4.77
N GLN A 406 -11.75 24.41 -3.85
CA GLN A 406 -11.16 24.27 -2.52
C GLN A 406 -10.81 22.81 -2.27
N VAL A 407 -9.57 22.56 -1.85
CA VAL A 407 -9.05 21.24 -1.47
C VAL A 407 -8.17 21.42 -0.23
N VAL A 408 -8.28 20.53 0.76
CA VAL A 408 -7.52 20.57 2.02
C VAL A 408 -6.96 19.19 2.32
N LEU A 409 -5.64 19.02 2.17
CA LEU A 409 -4.93 17.77 2.47
C LEU A 409 -4.44 17.73 3.93
N THR A 410 -5.02 16.85 4.71
CA THR A 410 -4.56 16.47 6.06
C THR A 410 -3.72 15.20 5.96
N SER A 411 -2.42 15.34 6.13
CA SER A 411 -1.42 14.26 6.22
C SER A 411 -0.17 14.83 6.90
N ASP A 412 0.90 14.05 6.98
CA ASP A 412 2.24 14.53 7.37
C ASP A 412 3.09 14.84 6.13
N GLY A 413 4.34 15.26 6.33
CA GLY A 413 5.31 15.52 5.26
C GLY A 413 5.03 16.77 4.42
N ASN A 414 5.74 16.86 3.30
CA ASN A 414 5.68 17.96 2.34
C ASN A 414 4.47 17.79 1.41
N LYS A 415 3.53 18.74 1.48
CA LYS A 415 2.22 18.67 0.80
C LYS A 415 2.21 19.52 -0.47
N THR A 416 1.59 19.00 -1.51
CA THR A 416 1.19 19.74 -2.72
C THR A 416 -0.30 19.52 -2.97
N VAL A 417 -1.02 20.58 -3.34
CA VAL A 417 -2.46 20.55 -3.67
C VAL A 417 -2.64 21.36 -4.95
N VAL A 418 -3.48 20.88 -5.86
CA VAL A 418 -3.81 21.55 -7.12
C VAL A 418 -5.21 22.14 -6.98
N THR A 419 -5.31 23.48 -6.99
CA THR A 419 -6.57 24.22 -7.02
C THR A 419 -6.42 25.47 -7.90
N PRO A 420 -7.37 25.79 -8.80
CA PRO A 420 -8.52 24.95 -9.18
C PRO A 420 -8.09 23.65 -9.88
N TYR A 421 -8.90 22.60 -9.76
CA TYR A 421 -8.70 21.31 -10.43
C TYR A 421 -9.95 20.93 -11.21
N LEU A 422 -9.84 20.67 -12.51
CA LEU A 422 -10.94 20.23 -13.35
C LEU A 422 -10.95 18.70 -13.45
N PRO A 423 -11.82 17.97 -12.73
CA PRO A 423 -11.84 16.52 -12.76
C PRO A 423 -12.22 16.03 -14.15
N GLN A 424 -11.42 15.12 -14.71
CA GLN A 424 -11.68 14.50 -16.01
C GLN A 424 -12.43 13.17 -15.83
N PRO A 425 -13.13 12.66 -16.86
CA PRO A 425 -13.51 11.25 -16.93
C PRO A 425 -12.29 10.33 -16.73
N GLN A 426 -12.49 9.14 -16.18
CA GLN A 426 -11.38 8.27 -15.76
C GLN A 426 -10.49 7.77 -16.92
N GLY A 427 -11.06 7.60 -18.12
CA GLY A 427 -10.42 7.00 -19.29
C GLY A 427 -8.92 7.30 -19.49
N ASN A 428 -8.10 6.24 -19.57
CA ASN A 428 -6.64 6.25 -19.79
C ASN A 428 -5.79 7.12 -18.81
N SER A 429 -6.34 7.54 -17.67
CA SER A 429 -5.63 8.40 -16.72
C SER A 429 -4.49 7.70 -15.97
N THR A 430 -3.36 8.40 -15.76
CA THR A 430 -2.21 7.92 -14.97
C THR A 430 -2.45 8.06 -13.46
N ILE A 431 -3.20 7.11 -12.89
CA ILE A 431 -3.49 7.01 -11.45
C ILE A 431 -2.19 6.80 -10.66
N GLY A 432 -2.01 7.56 -9.58
CA GLY A 432 -0.89 7.44 -8.64
C GLY A 432 0.41 8.11 -9.05
N HIS A 433 0.48 8.75 -10.23
CA HIS A 433 1.73 9.32 -10.72
C HIS A 433 2.18 10.56 -9.91
N MET A 434 3.43 10.58 -9.47
CA MET A 434 3.96 11.56 -8.51
C MET A 434 4.17 12.96 -9.08
N SER A 435 4.31 13.13 -10.41
CA SER A 435 4.64 14.44 -11.01
C SER A 435 3.47 15.16 -11.70
N ASN A 436 2.37 14.47 -12.00
CA ASN A 436 1.22 15.02 -12.73
C ASN A 436 -0.08 14.24 -12.44
N GLY A 437 -1.22 14.70 -12.95
CA GLY A 437 -2.53 14.01 -12.87
C GLY A 437 -3.20 13.96 -11.48
N TYR A 438 -2.51 14.39 -10.43
CA TYR A 438 -3.02 14.38 -9.06
C TYR A 438 -3.77 15.67 -8.68
N ILE A 439 -4.75 15.55 -7.79
CA ILE A 439 -5.37 16.71 -7.11
C ILE A 439 -4.60 17.08 -5.83
N ALA A 440 -3.95 16.10 -5.19
CA ALA A 440 -3.06 16.34 -4.06
C ALA A 440 -1.96 15.26 -3.94
N ARG A 441 -0.87 15.59 -3.26
CA ARG A 441 0.27 14.70 -2.99
C ARG A 441 0.93 15.06 -1.66
N ALA A 442 1.45 14.07 -0.93
CA ALA A 442 2.38 14.28 0.18
C ALA A 442 3.60 13.36 0.05
N VAL A 443 4.79 13.86 0.40
CA VAL A 443 6.04 13.09 0.40
C VAL A 443 6.89 13.42 1.63
N ASN A 444 7.83 12.53 1.96
CA ASN A 444 8.56 12.53 3.23
C ASN A 444 7.58 12.45 4.43
N VAL A 445 6.57 11.58 4.32
CA VAL A 445 5.52 11.38 5.33
C VAL A 445 6.06 10.60 6.53
N GLY A 446 6.91 9.59 6.26
CA GLY A 446 7.67 8.81 7.23
C GLY A 446 6.83 7.84 8.06
N GLY A 447 7.50 7.07 8.93
CA GLY A 447 6.86 6.16 9.89
C GLY A 447 6.16 4.94 9.26
N VAL A 448 5.60 4.09 10.11
CA VAL A 448 5.06 2.76 9.77
C VAL A 448 3.52 2.68 9.72
N SER A 449 2.82 3.71 10.23
CA SER A 449 1.39 3.87 9.94
C SER A 449 0.99 5.34 10.01
N LYS A 450 0.10 5.75 9.10
CA LYS A 450 -0.33 7.13 8.89
C LYS A 450 -1.81 7.21 8.56
N ASN A 451 -2.53 8.07 9.27
CA ASN A 451 -3.87 8.49 8.89
C ASN A 451 -3.77 9.72 7.98
N GLY A 452 -4.72 9.87 7.07
CA GLY A 452 -4.84 11.07 6.25
C GLY A 452 -6.27 11.30 5.78
N SER A 453 -6.53 12.51 5.31
CA SER A 453 -7.77 12.84 4.61
C SER A 453 -7.63 14.00 3.65
N LEU A 454 -8.49 14.05 2.65
CA LEU A 454 -8.64 15.15 1.70
C LEU A 454 -10.10 15.62 1.73
N GLU A 455 -10.34 16.85 2.17
CA GLU A 455 -11.63 17.52 1.95
C GLU A 455 -11.58 18.30 0.63
N MET A 456 -12.63 18.20 -0.18
CA MET A 456 -12.78 19.00 -1.39
C MET A 456 -14.21 19.52 -1.59
N ASN A 457 -14.30 20.74 -2.15
CA ASN A 457 -15.55 21.39 -2.53
C ASN A 457 -15.85 21.12 -4.01
N VAL A 458 -16.86 20.29 -4.29
CA VAL A 458 -17.21 19.87 -5.66
C VAL A 458 -18.00 20.93 -6.44
N GLY A 459 -18.32 22.07 -5.83
CA GLY A 459 -18.94 23.21 -6.52
C GLY A 459 -20.29 22.87 -7.16
N GLY A 460 -20.43 23.16 -8.45
CA GLY A 460 -21.59 22.86 -9.28
C GLY A 460 -21.67 21.43 -9.83
N ASN A 461 -20.61 20.59 -9.76
CA ASN A 461 -20.64 19.23 -10.32
C ASN A 461 -21.86 18.41 -9.82
N ARG A 462 -22.71 17.92 -10.75
CA ARG A 462 -23.92 17.11 -10.46
C ARG A 462 -23.98 15.76 -11.16
N GLU A 463 -23.35 15.60 -12.32
CA GLU A 463 -23.42 14.40 -13.14
C GLU A 463 -22.59 13.24 -12.56
N GLY A 464 -23.07 12.00 -12.74
CA GLY A 464 -22.35 10.77 -12.46
C GLY A 464 -21.87 10.60 -11.02
N SER A 465 -20.65 10.07 -10.89
CA SER A 465 -20.00 9.80 -9.60
C SER A 465 -18.57 10.33 -9.58
N LEU A 466 -18.15 10.82 -8.42
CA LEU A 466 -16.77 11.23 -8.15
C LEU A 466 -15.98 10.03 -7.63
N LEU A 467 -14.93 9.65 -8.34
CA LEU A 467 -13.96 8.65 -7.90
C LEU A 467 -12.76 9.38 -7.27
N TYR A 468 -12.31 8.92 -6.11
CA TYR A 468 -11.11 9.41 -5.45
C TYR A 468 -10.17 8.25 -5.13
N TYR A 469 -8.98 8.26 -5.74
CA TYR A 469 -7.94 7.26 -5.58
C TYR A 469 -6.86 7.76 -4.63
N VAL A 470 -6.41 6.89 -3.72
CA VAL A 470 -5.21 7.07 -2.90
C VAL A 470 -4.20 6.02 -3.30
N THR A 471 -3.08 6.45 -3.86
CA THR A 471 -1.88 5.62 -4.06
C THR A 471 -0.90 5.93 -2.93
N ALA A 472 -0.46 4.91 -2.19
CA ALA A 472 0.61 5.05 -1.20
C ALA A 472 1.93 4.48 -1.74
N PHE A 473 3.04 5.04 -1.28
CA PHE A 473 4.40 4.62 -1.60
C PHE A 473 5.19 4.36 -0.31
N ASP A 474 5.91 3.25 -0.26
CA ASP A 474 6.95 2.98 0.74
C ASP A 474 8.28 3.67 0.38
N ASN A 475 9.26 3.58 1.28
CA ASN A 475 10.61 4.13 1.11
C ASN A 475 11.42 3.44 -0.01
N ALA A 476 11.00 2.27 -0.47
CA ALA A 476 11.53 1.53 -1.61
C ALA A 476 10.72 1.74 -2.90
N CYS A 477 9.81 2.73 -2.90
CA CYS A 477 8.94 3.08 -4.02
C CYS A 477 8.07 1.94 -4.56
N ASN A 478 7.86 0.84 -3.82
CA ASN A 478 6.72 -0.02 -4.12
C ASN A 478 5.44 0.72 -3.71
N TYR A 479 4.32 0.35 -4.31
CA TYR A 479 3.08 1.10 -4.19
C TYR A 479 1.85 0.23 -4.17
N ASN A 480 0.79 0.77 -3.59
CA ASN A 480 -0.52 0.12 -3.54
C ASN A 480 -1.62 1.19 -3.64
N GLN A 481 -2.79 0.80 -4.11
CA GLN A 481 -3.87 1.71 -4.46
C GLN A 481 -5.20 1.26 -3.87
N SER A 482 -5.95 2.22 -3.32
CA SER A 482 -7.32 2.04 -2.87
C SER A 482 -8.14 3.26 -3.27
N TYR A 483 -9.46 3.10 -3.42
CA TYR A 483 -10.31 4.18 -3.91
C TYR A 483 -11.68 4.19 -3.22
N SER A 484 -12.36 5.32 -3.36
CA SER A 484 -13.74 5.53 -2.95
C SER A 484 -14.53 6.10 -4.11
N LEU A 485 -15.82 5.76 -4.20
CA LEU A 485 -16.75 6.31 -5.19
C LEU A 485 -17.91 6.96 -4.44
N TYR A 486 -18.18 8.22 -4.79
CA TYR A 486 -19.30 8.98 -4.24
C TYR A 486 -20.23 9.42 -5.37
N ASN A 487 -21.49 9.01 -5.30
CA ASN A 487 -22.50 9.35 -6.30
C ASN A 487 -22.95 10.82 -6.18
N LEU A 488 -22.73 11.63 -7.23
CA LEU A 488 -23.07 13.06 -7.23
C LEU A 488 -24.51 13.33 -7.66
N GLU A 489 -25.18 12.38 -8.30
CA GLU A 489 -26.46 12.60 -8.98
C GLU A 489 -27.63 12.91 -8.06
N GLY A 490 -28.59 13.66 -8.59
CA GLY A 490 -29.95 13.72 -8.06
C GLY A 490 -30.71 12.43 -8.38
N TRP A 491 -31.74 12.15 -7.58
CA TRP A 491 -32.64 11.02 -7.79
C TRP A 491 -34.08 11.43 -7.47
N ILE A 492 -35.06 10.74 -8.04
CA ILE A 492 -36.47 11.13 -8.00
C ILE A 492 -37.33 10.02 -7.40
N ILE A 493 -38.49 10.39 -6.84
CA ILE A 493 -39.54 9.41 -6.52
C ILE A 493 -40.89 9.79 -7.15
N THR A 494 -41.67 8.76 -7.44
CA THR A 494 -43.11 8.86 -7.65
C THR A 494 -43.86 8.15 -6.53
N TYR A 495 -45.12 8.51 -6.32
CA TYR A 495 -46.02 7.80 -5.40
C TYR A 495 -47.43 7.75 -5.98
N GLY A 496 -47.92 6.54 -6.29
CA GLY A 496 -49.27 6.32 -6.82
C GLY A 496 -49.52 6.86 -8.25
N GLY A 497 -48.49 7.33 -8.95
CA GLY A 497 -48.55 7.83 -10.32
C GLY A 497 -47.24 7.60 -11.06
N LEU A 498 -47.17 8.03 -12.32
CA LEU A 498 -46.02 7.85 -13.19
C LEU A 498 -45.57 9.20 -13.75
N MET A 499 -44.32 9.23 -14.23
CA MET A 499 -43.73 10.35 -14.95
C MET A 499 -43.46 9.89 -16.39
N TYR A 500 -43.67 10.77 -17.37
CA TYR A 500 -43.44 10.46 -18.78
C TYR A 500 -42.39 11.39 -19.38
N SER A 501 -41.41 10.79 -20.05
CA SER A 501 -40.44 11.46 -20.91
C SER A 501 -40.46 10.75 -22.27
N SER A 502 -40.20 11.51 -23.34
CA SER A 502 -40.15 10.97 -24.70
C SER A 502 -38.76 10.46 -25.12
N THR A 503 -37.74 10.67 -24.28
CA THR A 503 -36.32 10.46 -24.61
C THR A 503 -35.54 9.62 -23.59
N GLY A 504 -36.18 9.12 -22.53
CA GLY A 504 -35.49 8.49 -21.39
C GLY A 504 -35.42 9.41 -20.16
N VAL A 505 -34.86 8.86 -19.08
CA VAL A 505 -34.54 9.54 -17.83
C VAL A 505 -33.06 9.42 -17.51
N ASP A 506 -32.48 10.53 -17.04
CA ASP A 506 -31.07 10.67 -16.64
C ASP A 506 -30.98 10.98 -15.13
N PHE A 507 -31.64 10.15 -14.32
CA PHE A 507 -31.63 10.23 -12.86
C PHE A 507 -31.05 8.95 -12.26
N ALA A 508 -30.21 9.10 -11.24
CA ALA A 508 -29.74 7.97 -10.47
C ALA A 508 -30.90 7.27 -9.76
N VAL A 509 -30.79 5.95 -9.62
CA VAL A 509 -31.62 5.17 -8.70
C VAL A 509 -30.85 5.00 -7.40
N LYS A 510 -31.44 5.42 -6.28
CA LYS A 510 -30.86 5.19 -4.93
C LYS A 510 -31.79 4.35 -4.08
N ASN A 511 -31.22 3.64 -3.11
CA ASN A 511 -31.99 2.88 -2.12
C ASN A 511 -32.32 3.78 -0.92
N VAL A 512 -33.49 3.60 -0.31
CA VAL A 512 -33.83 4.26 0.96
C VAL A 512 -33.23 3.45 2.11
N GLU A 513 -31.96 3.72 2.44
CA GLU A 513 -31.22 2.95 3.46
C GLU A 513 -31.76 3.17 4.88
N ASP A 514 -32.12 4.41 5.22
CA ASP A 514 -32.89 4.73 6.44
C ASP A 514 -34.19 5.47 6.10
N PRO A 515 -35.33 4.74 6.01
CA PRO A 515 -36.66 5.31 5.84
C PRO A 515 -37.08 6.29 6.95
N ALA A 516 -36.48 6.25 8.14
CA ALA A 516 -36.84 7.15 9.23
C ALA A 516 -36.48 8.61 8.96
N LEU A 517 -35.49 8.86 8.08
CA LEU A 517 -35.05 10.20 7.68
C LEU A 517 -36.13 11.02 6.94
N TRP A 518 -37.21 10.39 6.47
CA TRP A 518 -38.33 11.08 5.84
C TRP A 518 -39.40 11.53 6.83
N ASN A 519 -39.51 10.90 8.00
CA ASN A 519 -40.53 11.21 9.01
C ASN A 519 -40.50 12.67 9.52
N PRO A 520 -39.32 13.32 9.72
CA PRO A 520 -39.25 14.73 10.12
C PRO A 520 -39.68 15.72 9.02
N VAL A 521 -39.73 15.28 7.75
CA VAL A 521 -39.99 16.17 6.60
C VAL A 521 -41.49 16.13 6.29
N ALA A 522 -42.19 17.23 6.59
CA ALA A 522 -43.66 17.31 6.60
C ALA A 522 -44.37 17.07 5.24
N LEU A 523 -43.62 16.92 4.15
CA LEU A 523 -44.14 16.50 2.84
C LEU A 523 -43.77 15.06 2.49
N LEU A 524 -42.59 14.56 2.90
CA LEU A 524 -42.20 13.16 2.68
C LEU A 524 -42.87 12.19 3.66
N ASN A 525 -43.19 12.62 4.88
CA ASN A 525 -43.87 11.75 5.86
C ASN A 525 -45.33 11.38 5.48
N LYS A 526 -45.84 11.97 4.40
CA LYS A 526 -47.10 11.61 3.72
C LYS A 526 -46.94 10.39 2.79
N ILE A 527 -45.71 9.92 2.56
CA ILE A 527 -45.32 8.90 1.59
C ILE A 527 -44.76 7.68 2.35
N SER A 528 -45.27 6.48 2.04
CA SER A 528 -44.66 5.23 2.53
C SER A 528 -43.44 4.87 1.65
N PRO A 529 -42.20 4.84 2.16
CA PRO A 529 -41.01 4.62 1.33
C PRO A 529 -40.99 3.24 0.65
N ALA A 530 -41.66 2.24 1.23
CA ALA A 530 -41.81 0.90 0.64
C ALA A 530 -42.83 0.84 -0.51
N MET A 531 -43.61 1.91 -0.71
CA MET A 531 -44.61 2.07 -1.78
C MET A 531 -44.27 3.25 -2.72
N ALA A 532 -43.19 3.98 -2.44
CA ALA A 532 -42.62 4.97 -3.35
C ALA A 532 -41.77 4.26 -4.40
N ASP A 533 -41.78 4.78 -5.63
CA ASP A 533 -40.99 4.20 -6.71
C ASP A 533 -39.83 5.12 -7.12
N LEU A 534 -38.62 4.58 -7.08
CA LEU A 534 -37.37 5.33 -6.90
C LEU A 534 -36.77 5.79 -8.24
N SER A 535 -37.63 6.03 -9.25
CA SER A 535 -37.20 6.20 -10.66
C SER A 535 -38.24 6.64 -11.69
N THR A 536 -39.55 6.48 -11.48
CA THR A 536 -40.39 5.94 -12.58
C THR A 536 -40.81 6.91 -13.69
N GLU A 537 -39.94 6.98 -14.69
CA GLU A 537 -40.36 7.01 -16.08
C GLU A 537 -41.19 5.77 -16.45
N LEU A 538 -42.17 5.96 -17.34
CA LEU A 538 -42.76 4.91 -18.17
C LEU A 538 -42.29 5.05 -19.63
N TYR A 539 -41.45 4.13 -20.13
CA TYR A 539 -40.96 4.18 -21.52
C TYR A 539 -41.49 3.03 -22.39
N GLY A 540 -41.65 3.30 -23.69
CA GLY A 540 -42.23 2.39 -24.67
C GLY A 540 -41.26 2.00 -25.79
N THR A 541 -41.23 0.73 -26.17
CA THR A 541 -40.42 0.24 -27.31
C THR A 541 -41.25 -0.67 -28.22
N GLY A 542 -41.04 -0.66 -29.55
CA GLY A 542 -41.63 -1.65 -30.47
C GLY A 542 -43.00 -1.30 -31.09
N LEU A 543 -43.31 -1.92 -32.25
CA LEU A 543 -44.23 -1.33 -33.24
C LEU A 543 -45.71 -1.76 -33.22
N SER A 544 -46.17 -2.69 -32.38
CA SER A 544 -47.60 -3.06 -32.31
C SER A 544 -48.02 -3.87 -31.09
N ASN A 545 -49.06 -3.41 -30.38
CA ASN A 545 -49.79 -4.09 -29.29
C ASN A 545 -48.96 -4.50 -28.03
N PRO A 546 -48.95 -3.68 -26.97
CA PRO A 546 -48.24 -4.02 -25.73
C PRO A 546 -48.89 -5.23 -25.04
N THR A 547 -48.06 -6.11 -24.45
CA THR A 547 -48.56 -7.32 -23.75
C THR A 547 -48.32 -7.29 -22.24
N VAL A 548 -47.21 -6.72 -21.76
CA VAL A 548 -46.83 -6.73 -20.33
C VAL A 548 -46.10 -5.44 -19.94
N LEU A 549 -46.44 -4.90 -18.76
CA LEU A 549 -45.65 -3.89 -18.04
C LEU A 549 -44.47 -4.58 -17.34
N THR A 550 -43.24 -4.26 -17.73
CA THR A 550 -42.03 -4.88 -17.16
C THR A 550 -41.18 -3.83 -16.44
N LYS A 551 -40.98 -4.00 -15.13
CA LYS A 551 -40.11 -3.11 -14.34
C LYS A 551 -38.65 -3.46 -14.58
N SER A 552 -37.83 -2.45 -14.88
CA SER A 552 -36.39 -2.61 -15.10
C SER A 552 -35.67 -3.04 -13.83
N ASN A 553 -34.79 -4.05 -13.91
CA ASN A 553 -33.97 -4.44 -12.76
C ASN A 553 -32.86 -3.42 -12.46
N THR A 554 -32.40 -2.68 -13.46
CA THR A 554 -31.30 -1.70 -13.35
C THR A 554 -31.86 -0.32 -12.99
N THR A 555 -32.56 0.31 -13.94
CA THR A 555 -33.09 1.68 -13.84
C THR A 555 -34.37 1.81 -13.00
N LYS A 556 -34.98 0.69 -12.58
CA LYS A 556 -36.28 0.60 -11.88
C LYS A 556 -37.48 1.23 -12.61
N SER A 557 -37.29 2.00 -13.67
CA SER A 557 -38.34 2.52 -14.55
C SER A 557 -39.21 1.40 -15.13
N PHE A 558 -40.45 1.74 -15.47
CA PHE A 558 -41.37 0.81 -16.11
C PHE A 558 -41.19 0.85 -17.63
N SER A 559 -41.13 -0.33 -18.23
CA SER A 559 -41.06 -0.50 -19.68
C SER A 559 -42.34 -1.17 -20.19
N VAL A 560 -42.78 -0.76 -21.39
CA VAL A 560 -43.88 -1.41 -22.10
C VAL A 560 -43.42 -1.77 -23.50
N SER A 561 -43.53 -3.06 -23.85
CA SER A 561 -43.11 -3.57 -25.16
C SER A 561 -44.04 -4.69 -25.63
N PRO A 562 -44.37 -4.77 -26.94
CA PRO A 562 -44.17 -3.76 -27.98
C PRO A 562 -45.20 -2.60 -27.89
N PHE A 563 -44.82 -1.41 -27.41
CA PHE A 563 -45.71 -0.27 -27.23
C PHE A 563 -45.67 0.76 -28.38
N LYS A 564 -46.69 0.72 -29.23
CA LYS A 564 -47.04 1.81 -30.13
C LYS A 564 -48.14 2.67 -29.50
N ALA A 565 -47.75 3.82 -28.94
CA ALA A 565 -48.70 4.78 -28.37
C ALA A 565 -49.72 5.25 -29.42
N TYR A 566 -50.97 5.43 -29.01
CA TYR A 566 -51.81 6.47 -29.62
C TYR A 566 -51.19 7.80 -29.20
N ARG A 567 -50.48 8.45 -30.12
CA ARG A 567 -49.74 9.68 -29.83
C ARG A 567 -50.76 10.81 -29.62
N THR A 568 -50.97 11.22 -28.38
CA THR A 568 -51.49 12.57 -28.09
C THR A 568 -50.50 13.55 -28.69
N VAL A 569 -50.91 14.26 -29.73
CA VAL A 569 -50.01 15.15 -30.50
C VAL A 569 -49.98 16.54 -29.89
N ASP A 570 -51.06 16.94 -29.21
CA ASP A 570 -51.26 18.27 -28.65
C ASP A 570 -52.20 18.20 -27.43
N PHE A 571 -51.64 18.16 -26.22
CA PHE A 571 -52.40 18.21 -24.97
C PHE A 571 -53.28 19.47 -24.88
N TYR A 572 -52.79 20.62 -25.34
CA TYR A 572 -53.55 21.87 -25.30
C TYR A 572 -54.82 21.76 -26.16
N SER A 573 -54.70 21.42 -27.43
CA SER A 573 -55.84 21.29 -28.34
C SER A 573 -56.75 20.13 -27.99
N ASP A 574 -56.22 18.94 -27.72
CA ASP A 574 -57.04 17.75 -27.47
C ASP A 574 -57.90 17.91 -26.20
N VAL A 575 -57.33 18.47 -25.12
CA VAL A 575 -58.04 18.69 -23.85
C VAL A 575 -58.98 19.90 -23.95
N LYS A 576 -58.57 21.00 -24.61
CA LYS A 576 -59.42 22.17 -24.80
C LYS A 576 -60.65 21.85 -25.65
N ASN A 577 -60.45 21.27 -26.84
CA ASN A 577 -61.55 20.86 -27.72
C ASN A 577 -62.50 19.86 -27.03
N THR A 578 -62.02 19.05 -26.09
CA THR A 578 -62.85 18.10 -25.34
C THR A 578 -63.62 18.77 -24.19
N PHE A 579 -63.01 19.74 -23.50
CA PHE A 579 -63.71 20.56 -22.51
C PHE A 579 -64.80 21.43 -23.16
N GLU A 580 -64.49 22.14 -24.25
CA GLU A 580 -65.43 23.09 -24.87
C GLU A 580 -66.65 22.39 -25.50
N ARG A 581 -66.48 21.17 -26.02
CA ARG A 581 -67.60 20.29 -26.43
C ARG A 581 -68.51 19.84 -25.28
N ARG A 582 -68.06 19.95 -24.03
CA ARG A 582 -68.74 19.46 -22.82
C ARG A 582 -69.20 20.55 -21.87
N GLU A 583 -68.64 21.76 -21.95
CA GLU A 583 -68.88 22.89 -21.04
C GLU A 583 -70.37 23.15 -20.77
N VAL A 584 -71.21 23.07 -21.81
CA VAL A 584 -72.67 23.24 -21.74
C VAL A 584 -73.36 22.24 -20.78
N GLY A 585 -72.77 21.06 -20.58
CA GLY A 585 -73.26 20.02 -19.67
C GLY A 585 -72.65 20.05 -18.26
N ILE A 586 -71.76 21.01 -17.94
CA ILE A 586 -71.05 21.09 -16.66
C ILE A 586 -71.65 22.22 -15.83
N SER A 587 -72.23 21.89 -14.68
CA SER A 587 -72.82 22.88 -13.78
C SER A 587 -71.75 23.68 -13.03
N GLY A 588 -71.99 24.99 -12.86
CA GLY A 588 -71.15 25.87 -12.05
C GLY A 588 -69.82 26.30 -12.68
N VAL A 589 -69.64 26.16 -13.98
CA VAL A 589 -68.48 26.74 -14.72
C VAL A 589 -68.55 28.27 -14.66
N GLN A 590 -67.43 28.91 -14.34
CA GLN A 590 -67.23 30.35 -14.37
C GLN A 590 -65.94 30.66 -15.15
N ARG A 591 -66.06 31.20 -16.37
CA ARG A 591 -64.90 31.70 -17.12
C ARG A 591 -64.34 32.97 -16.45
N LEU A 592 -63.02 33.01 -16.28
CA LEU A 592 -62.23 34.15 -15.80
C LEU A 592 -61.89 35.09 -16.97
N ASN A 593 -61.36 36.28 -16.67
CA ASN A 593 -60.93 37.24 -17.70
C ASN A 593 -59.76 36.64 -18.53
N PRO A 594 -59.88 36.47 -19.86
CA PRO A 594 -58.82 35.90 -20.71
C PRO A 594 -57.57 36.79 -20.80
N ASN A 595 -57.67 38.06 -20.39
CA ASN A 595 -56.53 38.98 -20.28
C ASN A 595 -55.71 38.79 -18.99
N THR A 596 -56.12 37.92 -18.07
CA THR A 596 -55.37 37.60 -16.85
C THR A 596 -54.04 36.92 -17.20
N SER A 597 -52.95 37.68 -17.16
CA SER A 597 -51.59 37.18 -17.36
C SER A 597 -50.96 36.57 -16.11
N THR A 598 -51.55 36.78 -14.93
CA THR A 598 -50.94 36.44 -13.64
C THR A 598 -52.01 35.98 -12.64
N LEU A 599 -51.76 34.88 -11.93
CA LEU A 599 -52.58 34.36 -10.83
C LEU A 599 -51.83 34.50 -9.51
N THR A 600 -52.31 35.38 -8.62
CA THR A 600 -51.75 35.61 -7.28
C THR A 600 -52.88 35.63 -6.24
N GLY A 601 -52.53 35.53 -4.95
CA GLY A 601 -53.53 35.37 -3.89
C GLY A 601 -54.27 34.04 -4.01
N SER A 602 -55.60 34.07 -4.08
CA SER A 602 -56.45 32.87 -4.03
C SER A 602 -57.43 32.79 -5.21
N LEU A 603 -57.67 31.58 -5.71
CA LEU A 603 -58.56 31.32 -6.86
C LEU A 603 -60.04 31.75 -6.65
N GLY A 604 -60.50 31.71 -5.40
CA GLY A 604 -61.88 31.95 -5.01
C GLY A 604 -62.72 30.66 -5.02
N ALA A 605 -63.45 30.43 -3.93
CA ALA A 605 -64.28 29.25 -3.76
C ALA A 605 -65.52 29.24 -4.69
N GLY A 606 -66.14 28.07 -4.79
CA GLY A 606 -67.42 27.86 -5.49
C GLY A 606 -67.31 27.71 -7.02
N GLY A 607 -68.00 26.70 -7.56
CA GLY A 607 -67.98 26.40 -9.00
C GLY A 607 -66.64 25.86 -9.51
N ILE A 608 -66.47 25.91 -10.83
CA ILE A 608 -65.24 25.56 -11.55
C ILE A 608 -64.76 26.83 -12.25
N LYS A 609 -63.62 27.38 -11.85
CA LYS A 609 -63.02 28.52 -12.55
C LYS A 609 -62.32 28.04 -13.81
N VAL A 610 -62.53 28.71 -14.94
CA VAL A 610 -61.87 28.37 -16.21
C VAL A 610 -61.17 29.60 -16.77
N LEU A 611 -59.87 29.50 -17.05
CA LEU A 611 -59.14 30.52 -17.79
C LEU A 611 -58.77 29.98 -19.18
N ASP A 612 -59.01 30.77 -20.21
CA ASP A 612 -58.46 30.55 -21.55
C ASP A 612 -57.56 31.75 -21.89
N ARG A 613 -56.25 31.55 -21.76
CA ARG A 613 -55.24 32.60 -21.84
C ARG A 613 -54.52 32.52 -23.18
N SER A 614 -54.69 33.56 -24.00
CA SER A 614 -53.86 33.81 -25.16
C SER A 614 -52.47 34.31 -24.73
N GLY A 615 -51.44 33.58 -25.12
CA GLY A 615 -50.05 33.83 -24.68
C GLY A 615 -49.76 33.31 -23.28
N ASN A 616 -48.77 33.91 -22.62
CA ASN A 616 -48.20 33.39 -21.38
C ASN A 616 -49.09 33.62 -20.14
N LEU A 617 -48.91 32.75 -19.14
CA LEU A 617 -49.48 32.83 -17.80
C LEU A 617 -48.38 32.70 -16.74
N THR A 618 -48.43 33.56 -15.71
CA THR A 618 -47.61 33.44 -14.51
C THR A 618 -48.48 33.05 -13.31
N VAL A 619 -47.98 32.20 -12.42
CA VAL A 619 -48.69 31.73 -11.21
C VAL A 619 -47.80 31.93 -10.01
N GLY A 620 -48.30 32.59 -8.98
CA GLY A 620 -47.53 33.01 -7.80
C GLY A 620 -46.64 34.23 -8.05
N ASP A 621 -46.21 34.86 -6.96
CA ASP A 621 -45.26 35.97 -6.97
C ASP A 621 -44.22 35.80 -5.83
N ALA A 622 -43.94 36.83 -5.03
CA ALA A 622 -43.26 36.67 -3.75
C ALA A 622 -44.05 35.80 -2.75
N ASN A 623 -45.35 35.60 -2.98
CA ASN A 623 -46.27 34.82 -2.17
C ASN A 623 -46.78 33.58 -2.93
N PRO A 624 -47.13 32.49 -2.22
CA PRO A 624 -47.80 31.33 -2.82
C PRO A 624 -49.15 31.69 -3.47
N PHE A 625 -49.48 30.99 -4.56
CA PHE A 625 -50.85 30.99 -5.10
C PHE A 625 -51.68 29.91 -4.41
N VAL A 626 -52.85 30.29 -3.88
CA VAL A 626 -53.76 29.38 -3.17
C VAL A 626 -54.89 28.95 -4.10
N CYS A 627 -54.76 27.74 -4.63
CA CYS A 627 -55.85 27.03 -5.29
C CYS A 627 -56.87 26.57 -4.22
N ASN A 628 -57.80 27.45 -3.84
CA ASN A 628 -58.87 27.21 -2.86
C ASN A 628 -60.22 26.88 -3.51
N GLY A 629 -60.19 26.00 -4.51
CA GLY A 629 -61.36 25.55 -5.25
C GLY A 629 -60.98 24.67 -6.44
N LYS A 630 -61.82 24.67 -7.48
CA LYS A 630 -61.58 23.92 -8.72
C LYS A 630 -61.22 24.87 -9.86
N GLY A 631 -60.06 24.66 -10.50
CA GLY A 631 -59.54 25.53 -11.55
C GLY A 631 -59.01 24.78 -12.77
N LEU A 632 -59.38 25.20 -13.97
CA LEU A 632 -58.86 24.70 -15.25
C LEU A 632 -58.27 25.87 -16.05
N PHE A 633 -57.01 25.78 -16.44
CA PHE A 633 -56.27 26.89 -17.06
C PHE A 633 -55.65 26.43 -18.38
N PHE A 634 -56.23 26.88 -19.49
CA PHE A 634 -55.66 26.73 -20.82
C PHE A 634 -54.71 27.90 -21.10
N VAL A 635 -53.43 27.61 -21.37
CA VAL A 635 -52.38 28.61 -21.63
C VAL A 635 -51.81 28.38 -23.02
N SER A 636 -52.06 29.29 -23.96
CA SER A 636 -51.62 29.14 -25.36
C SER A 636 -50.14 29.53 -25.58
N GLY A 637 -49.47 30.04 -24.55
CA GLY A 637 -48.03 30.29 -24.51
C GLY A 637 -47.37 29.50 -23.39
N ASN A 638 -46.34 30.09 -22.77
CA ASN A 638 -45.60 29.49 -21.66
C ASN A 638 -46.31 29.68 -20.30
N LEU A 639 -46.14 28.72 -19.41
CA LEU A 639 -46.50 28.80 -17.99
C LEU A 639 -45.24 29.06 -17.15
N VAL A 640 -45.28 30.08 -16.29
CA VAL A 640 -44.23 30.32 -15.29
C VAL A 640 -44.84 30.18 -13.90
N VAL A 641 -44.30 29.28 -13.07
CA VAL A 641 -44.68 29.14 -11.67
C VAL A 641 -43.58 29.74 -10.81
N ASN A 642 -43.93 30.73 -10.00
CA ASN A 642 -43.08 31.31 -8.97
C ASN A 642 -43.59 30.84 -7.61
N ASN A 643 -42.69 30.43 -6.71
CA ASN A 643 -43.06 30.02 -5.36
C ASN A 643 -44.10 28.87 -5.38
N LYS A 644 -44.80 28.65 -4.26
CA LYS A 644 -45.64 27.47 -4.05
C LYS A 644 -47.05 27.61 -4.62
N ILE A 645 -47.63 26.48 -5.03
CA ILE A 645 -49.07 26.35 -5.28
C ILE A 645 -49.66 25.53 -4.14
N LEU A 646 -50.56 26.13 -3.36
CA LEU A 646 -51.14 25.52 -2.16
C LEU A 646 -52.64 25.26 -2.32
N ASN A 647 -53.18 24.30 -1.57
CA ASN A 647 -54.63 24.12 -1.41
C ASN A 647 -55.08 24.57 -0.02
N SER A 648 -56.32 25.05 0.10
CA SER A 648 -56.96 25.26 1.41
C SER A 648 -57.59 23.97 1.94
N ASN A 649 -58.11 23.12 1.04
CA ASN A 649 -58.61 21.79 1.33
C ASN A 649 -57.88 20.77 0.45
N TYR A 650 -56.90 20.09 1.04
CA TYR A 650 -56.04 19.10 0.37
C TYR A 650 -56.83 18.03 -0.41
N ASN A 651 -58.00 17.60 0.08
CA ASN A 651 -58.78 16.52 -0.52
C ASN A 651 -59.71 16.97 -1.67
N HIS A 652 -60.08 18.26 -1.73
CA HIS A 652 -61.14 18.76 -2.62
C HIS A 652 -60.70 19.81 -3.63
N ASP A 653 -59.73 20.65 -3.28
CA ASP A 653 -59.25 21.70 -4.16
C ASP A 653 -58.28 21.11 -5.20
N ALA A 654 -58.41 21.53 -6.45
CA ALA A 654 -57.63 21.00 -7.57
C ALA A 654 -57.50 22.02 -8.69
N CYS A 655 -56.27 22.31 -9.10
CA CYS A 655 -55.95 23.16 -10.24
C CYS A 655 -55.25 22.32 -11.32
N ILE A 656 -55.77 22.40 -12.55
CA ILE A 656 -55.24 21.70 -13.74
C ILE A 656 -54.81 22.75 -14.75
N PHE A 657 -53.53 22.71 -15.14
CA PHE A 657 -52.94 23.58 -16.15
C PHE A 657 -52.69 22.77 -17.43
N VAL A 658 -53.08 23.34 -18.58
CA VAL A 658 -52.89 22.74 -19.90
C VAL A 658 -52.20 23.77 -20.79
N VAL A 659 -50.98 23.47 -21.22
CA VAL A 659 -50.02 24.46 -21.72
C VAL A 659 -49.53 24.10 -23.11
N ALA A 660 -49.59 25.05 -24.05
CA ALA A 660 -49.10 24.86 -25.42
C ALA A 660 -47.60 25.17 -25.58
N GLY A 661 -47.06 26.09 -24.77
CA GLY A 661 -45.63 26.40 -24.69
C GLY A 661 -44.91 25.66 -23.56
N ASN A 662 -43.74 26.15 -23.15
CA ASN A 662 -42.95 25.53 -22.08
C ASN A 662 -43.49 25.86 -20.68
N VAL A 663 -43.12 25.05 -19.69
CA VAL A 663 -43.37 25.28 -18.26
C VAL A 663 -42.04 25.56 -17.56
N VAL A 664 -41.96 26.63 -16.79
CA VAL A 664 -40.79 26.94 -15.92
C VAL A 664 -41.27 27.00 -14.48
N ILE A 665 -40.61 26.26 -13.58
CA ILE A 665 -40.86 26.29 -12.14
C ILE A 665 -39.63 26.90 -11.47
N ASN A 666 -39.80 28.12 -10.95
CA ASN A 666 -38.80 28.85 -10.18
C ASN A 666 -38.76 28.38 -8.72
N PRO A 667 -37.63 28.55 -8.01
CA PRO A 667 -37.57 28.32 -6.56
C PRO A 667 -38.52 29.24 -5.78
N GLY A 668 -38.99 28.74 -4.64
CA GLY A 668 -39.75 29.51 -3.66
C GLY A 668 -38.88 30.16 -2.60
N ALA A 669 -39.47 30.39 -1.43
CA ALA A 669 -38.75 30.84 -0.25
C ALA A 669 -38.19 29.63 0.53
N ASN A 670 -37.07 29.84 1.25
CA ASN A 670 -36.42 28.80 2.06
C ASN A 670 -37.44 28.00 2.89
N SER A 671 -37.46 26.71 2.62
CA SER A 671 -38.36 25.72 3.21
C SER A 671 -37.63 24.76 4.14
N SER A 672 -36.30 24.83 4.18
CA SER A 672 -35.40 23.92 4.88
C SER A 672 -35.37 24.16 6.38
N GLY A 673 -35.22 25.41 6.84
CA GLY A 673 -35.31 25.77 8.26
C GLY A 673 -34.35 25.05 9.23
N GLY A 674 -33.32 24.35 8.72
CA GLY A 674 -32.40 23.50 9.48
C GLY A 674 -32.43 22.00 9.11
N SER A 675 -33.40 21.56 8.31
CA SER A 675 -33.46 20.23 7.67
C SER A 675 -33.57 20.36 6.15
N VAL A 676 -33.92 19.29 5.42
CA VAL A 676 -34.21 19.38 3.98
C VAL A 676 -35.63 19.92 3.73
N GLY A 677 -35.74 21.00 2.98
CA GLY A 677 -37.00 21.61 2.61
C GLY A 677 -37.49 21.17 1.23
N TYR A 678 -38.76 21.47 0.96
CA TYR A 678 -39.37 21.25 -0.36
C TYR A 678 -40.31 22.40 -0.73
N ASP A 679 -40.23 22.84 -1.98
CA ASP A 679 -41.28 23.65 -2.62
C ASP A 679 -42.51 22.78 -2.89
N GLU A 680 -43.70 23.31 -2.64
CA GLU A 680 -44.96 22.56 -2.75
C GLU A 680 -45.80 23.05 -3.93
N ILE A 681 -46.06 22.16 -4.89
CA ILE A 681 -46.88 22.42 -6.08
C ILE A 681 -48.10 21.51 -6.06
N ASN A 682 -49.21 22.03 -5.54
CA ASN A 682 -50.53 21.39 -5.59
C ASN A 682 -51.22 21.67 -6.94
N ALA A 683 -50.73 21.05 -8.01
CA ALA A 683 -51.31 21.15 -9.34
C ALA A 683 -51.14 19.86 -10.16
N TYR A 684 -51.96 19.72 -11.20
CA TYR A 684 -51.71 18.80 -12.30
C TYR A 684 -51.35 19.62 -13.56
N ILE A 685 -50.23 19.32 -14.21
CA ILE A 685 -49.69 20.11 -15.32
C ILE A 685 -49.49 19.22 -16.54
N LEU A 686 -50.12 19.61 -17.65
CA LEU A 686 -50.00 19.01 -18.98
C LEU A 686 -49.33 20.02 -19.91
N THR A 687 -48.23 19.64 -20.59
CA THR A 687 -47.57 20.55 -21.54
C THR A 687 -47.07 19.89 -22.84
N ASN A 688 -47.26 20.62 -23.95
CA ASN A 688 -46.65 20.28 -25.24
C ASN A 688 -45.17 20.67 -25.33
N GLY A 689 -44.76 21.70 -24.58
CA GLY A 689 -43.37 22.15 -24.51
C GLY A 689 -42.52 21.27 -23.58
N SER A 690 -41.37 21.78 -23.17
CA SER A 690 -40.58 21.21 -22.08
C SER A 690 -41.06 21.71 -20.70
N VAL A 691 -40.64 21.02 -19.65
CA VAL A 691 -40.71 21.51 -18.26
C VAL A 691 -39.28 21.73 -17.77
N THR A 692 -38.99 22.88 -17.17
CA THR A 692 -37.69 23.17 -16.54
C THR A 692 -37.89 23.50 -15.06
N LEU A 693 -37.19 22.79 -14.18
CA LEU A 693 -37.15 23.05 -12.75
C LEU A 693 -35.86 23.80 -12.41
N ASN A 694 -35.94 25.13 -12.29
CA ASN A 694 -34.77 25.99 -12.14
C ASN A 694 -34.02 25.73 -10.82
N THR A 695 -32.72 26.03 -10.82
CA THR A 695 -31.83 25.89 -9.66
C THR A 695 -32.36 26.61 -8.41
N ASP A 696 -32.35 25.90 -7.28
CA ASP A 696 -32.74 26.44 -5.98
C ASP A 696 -31.48 26.81 -5.15
N PRO A 697 -31.24 28.09 -4.85
CA PRO A 697 -30.05 28.52 -4.09
C PRO A 697 -30.11 28.13 -2.61
N THR A 698 -31.25 27.65 -2.13
CA THR A 698 -31.46 27.16 -0.76
C THR A 698 -31.40 25.63 -0.64
N PHE A 699 -31.08 24.92 -1.73
CA PHE A 699 -30.93 23.46 -1.78
C PHE A 699 -32.21 22.66 -1.47
N ASP A 700 -33.39 23.27 -1.58
CA ASP A 700 -34.68 22.62 -1.34
C ASP A 700 -35.14 21.80 -2.55
N GLY A 701 -35.79 20.65 -2.30
CA GLY A 701 -36.35 19.78 -3.34
C GLY A 701 -37.68 20.31 -3.90
N LEU A 702 -38.25 19.64 -4.90
CA LEU A 702 -39.59 19.95 -5.40
C LEU A 702 -40.58 18.82 -5.06
N TYR A 703 -41.71 19.17 -4.46
CA TYR A 703 -42.79 18.27 -4.13
C TYR A 703 -44.06 18.65 -4.90
N VAL A 704 -44.50 17.78 -5.80
CA VAL A 704 -45.71 17.95 -6.61
C VAL A 704 -46.81 17.05 -6.05
N SER A 705 -47.91 17.63 -5.58
CA SER A 705 -49.14 16.89 -5.28
C SER A 705 -50.09 17.00 -6.47
N GLY A 706 -50.03 16.01 -7.37
CA GLY A 706 -50.84 15.95 -8.59
C GLY A 706 -50.18 15.17 -9.71
N GLY A 707 -49.44 15.85 -10.58
CA GLY A 707 -48.71 15.24 -11.70
C GLY A 707 -48.14 16.26 -12.69
N ILE A 708 -47.10 15.86 -13.42
CA ILE A 708 -46.48 16.62 -14.51
C ILE A 708 -46.31 15.68 -15.70
N GLN A 709 -46.82 16.08 -16.88
CA GLN A 709 -46.63 15.37 -18.14
C GLN A 709 -46.17 16.36 -19.23
N SER A 710 -45.19 15.94 -20.02
CA SER A 710 -44.47 16.77 -20.99
C SER A 710 -44.25 16.03 -22.30
N LEU A 711 -44.47 16.68 -23.44
CA LEU A 711 -44.07 16.15 -24.76
C LEU A 711 -42.64 16.56 -25.14
N GLY A 712 -42.10 17.64 -24.55
CA GLY A 712 -40.76 18.17 -24.81
C GLY A 712 -39.70 17.80 -23.76
N GLY A 713 -39.98 16.83 -22.88
CA GLY A 713 -39.08 16.41 -21.80
C GLY A 713 -39.18 17.23 -20.51
N ILE A 714 -38.49 16.78 -19.46
CA ILE A 714 -38.48 17.41 -18.13
C ILE A 714 -37.01 17.54 -17.68
N PHE A 715 -36.56 18.78 -17.51
CA PHE A 715 -35.19 19.16 -17.16
C PHE A 715 -35.15 19.70 -15.73
N VAL A 716 -34.09 19.38 -14.97
CA VAL A 716 -34.04 19.62 -13.52
C VAL A 716 -32.68 20.18 -13.10
N ASP A 717 -32.57 21.50 -13.10
CA ASP A 717 -31.37 22.27 -12.72
C ASP A 717 -31.31 22.51 -11.19
N ARG A 718 -32.38 22.16 -10.48
CA ARG A 718 -32.48 22.09 -9.02
C ARG A 718 -31.59 20.96 -8.48
N TYR A 719 -30.99 21.16 -7.30
CA TYR A 719 -30.23 20.10 -6.62
C TYR A 719 -30.36 20.20 -5.09
N LEU A 720 -30.32 19.05 -4.41
CA LEU A 720 -30.16 18.99 -2.96
C LEU A 720 -28.68 19.16 -2.56
N GLY A 721 -28.43 19.61 -1.33
CA GLY A 721 -27.10 19.55 -0.72
C GLY A 721 -26.64 18.10 -0.59
N LEU A 722 -25.33 17.84 -0.75
CA LEU A 722 -24.76 16.48 -0.69
C LEU A 722 -25.14 15.71 0.58
N ASN A 723 -25.34 16.43 1.68
CA ASN A 723 -25.74 15.91 2.98
C ASN A 723 -27.17 15.37 3.04
N TYR A 724 -27.99 15.61 2.00
CA TYR A 724 -29.33 15.05 1.81
C TYR A 724 -29.46 14.27 0.49
N ARG A 725 -28.57 14.47 -0.49
CA ARG A 725 -28.69 13.94 -1.87
C ARG A 725 -28.66 12.41 -2.00
N ASN A 726 -28.22 11.68 -0.97
CA ASN A 726 -28.26 10.22 -0.92
C ASN A 726 -29.45 9.67 -0.10
N THR A 727 -30.07 10.49 0.75
CA THR A 727 -31.11 10.06 1.70
C THR A 727 -32.51 10.55 1.33
N HIS A 728 -32.58 11.64 0.56
CA HIS A 728 -33.80 12.34 0.20
C HIS A 728 -33.88 12.58 -1.32
N PRO A 729 -35.04 12.41 -1.95
CA PRO A 729 -35.23 12.60 -3.39
C PRO A 729 -35.29 14.08 -3.79
N LEU A 730 -34.70 14.43 -4.91
CA LEU A 730 -34.69 15.79 -5.47
C LEU A 730 -36.09 16.26 -5.94
N LEU A 731 -36.80 15.36 -6.61
CA LEU A 731 -38.16 15.58 -7.11
C LEU A 731 -39.08 14.48 -6.58
N VAL A 732 -40.24 14.89 -6.07
CA VAL A 732 -41.29 14.02 -5.56
C VAL A 732 -42.57 14.27 -6.34
N VAL A 733 -43.06 13.27 -7.08
CA VAL A 733 -44.36 13.33 -7.76
C VAL A 733 -45.36 12.43 -7.02
N ASN A 734 -46.11 13.02 -6.09
CA ASN A 734 -47.16 12.33 -5.34
C ASN A 734 -48.51 12.50 -6.05
N HIS A 735 -49.04 11.43 -6.61
CA HIS A 735 -50.33 11.46 -7.29
C HIS A 735 -51.50 11.53 -6.30
N HIS A 736 -52.36 12.53 -6.49
CA HIS A 736 -53.62 12.62 -5.75
C HIS A 736 -54.82 12.37 -6.68
N SER A 737 -55.58 11.32 -6.36
CA SER A 737 -56.80 10.88 -7.08
C SER A 737 -57.83 11.98 -7.37
N LYS A 738 -57.85 13.07 -6.58
CA LYS A 738 -58.72 14.24 -6.80
C LYS A 738 -58.58 14.85 -8.18
N TYR A 739 -57.38 14.83 -8.78
CA TYR A 739 -57.16 15.39 -10.12
C TYR A 739 -57.78 14.50 -11.21
N GLY A 740 -57.76 13.17 -11.05
CA GLY A 740 -58.44 12.23 -11.94
C GLY A 740 -59.98 12.31 -11.83
N ILE A 741 -60.50 12.55 -10.64
CA ILE A 741 -61.95 12.79 -10.41
C ILE A 741 -62.37 14.15 -10.97
N PHE A 742 -61.52 15.18 -10.85
CA PHE A 742 -61.81 16.49 -11.40
C PHE A 742 -61.70 16.52 -12.93
N SER A 743 -60.66 15.91 -13.52
CA SER A 743 -60.55 15.78 -14.98
C SER A 743 -61.71 14.98 -15.55
N SER A 744 -62.10 13.85 -14.95
CA SER A 744 -63.25 13.08 -15.44
C SER A 744 -64.59 13.82 -15.38
N THR A 745 -64.72 14.82 -14.48
CA THR A 745 -65.85 15.76 -14.50
C THR A 745 -65.79 16.67 -15.73
N LEU A 746 -64.63 17.27 -15.99
CA LEU A 746 -64.40 18.26 -17.07
C LEU A 746 -64.50 17.66 -18.47
N ILE A 747 -63.77 16.57 -18.72
CA ILE A 747 -63.58 15.98 -20.06
C ILE A 747 -64.22 14.59 -20.22
N GLY A 748 -64.66 13.97 -19.13
CA GLY A 748 -65.27 12.64 -19.14
C GLY A 748 -64.30 11.53 -18.73
N ASN A 749 -64.81 10.31 -18.56
CA ASN A 749 -63.99 9.11 -18.31
C ASN A 749 -62.93 8.97 -19.43
N PRO A 750 -61.62 9.14 -19.14
CA PRO A 750 -60.61 9.12 -20.18
C PRO A 750 -60.34 7.70 -20.67
N ILE A 751 -61.00 7.31 -21.76
CA ILE A 751 -60.38 6.38 -22.71
C ILE A 751 -59.35 7.14 -23.57
N ASP A 752 -59.46 8.46 -23.69
CA ASP A 752 -58.75 9.25 -24.69
C ASP A 752 -57.76 10.30 -24.14
N MET A 753 -57.94 10.83 -22.92
CA MET A 753 -56.90 11.68 -22.28
C MET A 753 -55.94 10.81 -21.46
N VAL A 754 -54.92 10.28 -22.13
CA VAL A 754 -53.77 9.53 -21.56
C VAL A 754 -54.16 8.20 -20.90
N LYS A 755 -54.72 7.29 -21.70
CA LYS A 755 -54.85 5.86 -21.35
C LYS A 755 -53.53 5.08 -21.53
N VAL A 756 -52.40 5.75 -21.29
CA VAL A 756 -51.04 5.29 -21.62
C VAL A 756 -50.37 4.59 -20.43
N GLU A 757 -50.76 4.95 -19.20
CA GLU A 757 -49.97 4.67 -18.00
C GLU A 757 -50.27 3.34 -17.27
N VAL A 758 -51.31 2.58 -17.69
CA VAL A 758 -51.45 1.17 -17.25
C VAL A 758 -52.01 0.29 -18.37
N GLY A 759 -51.36 -0.86 -18.60
CA GLY A 759 -51.64 -1.76 -19.72
C GLY A 759 -52.90 -2.62 -19.59
N PHE A 760 -54.08 -2.00 -19.77
CA PHE A 760 -55.39 -2.65 -20.01
C PHE A 760 -55.94 -3.55 -18.87
N LYS A 761 -57.24 -3.83 -18.74
CA LYS A 761 -58.42 -3.54 -19.58
C LYS A 761 -59.70 -3.47 -18.71
N PRO A 762 -60.72 -2.67 -19.05
CA PRO A 762 -62.11 -2.97 -18.70
C PRO A 762 -62.74 -3.91 -19.75
N PHE A 763 -63.44 -4.96 -19.28
CA PHE A 763 -63.99 -6.10 -20.05
C PHE A 763 -62.92 -7.03 -20.63
#